data_AF-A0A7N6FGW8-F1
#
_entry.id   AF-A0A7N6FGW8-F1
#
_cell.length_a   1.000
_cell.length_b   1.000
_cell.length_c   1.000
_cell.angle_alpha   90.00
_cell.angle_beta   90.00
_cell.angle_gamma   90.00
#
_symmetry.space_group_name_H-M   'P 1'
#
loop_
_entity.id
_entity.type
_entity.pdbx_description
1 polymer ?
#
loop_
_entity_poly.entity_id
_entity_poly.type
_entity_poly.pdbx_seq_one_letter_code
_entity_poly.pdbx_strand_id
1 'polypeptide(L)'
;MTVRRTGRHPRTCPLLLAMFLLSLSVQWVTAASEYDPYKILGVSRSASQPEIKRAYKNLAREWHPDKNKDPNAEDMFIKISKSYEILSNEERRSNFDRYGQMDENQPFGQSQHHGFRSFHNSFYFDESFFQFPRSRDFADSKYLLHHAQFNNDVLPDSYKRPYLIKVTSDWCFACIHIEPVWKETVQQLEPLGVGIGIVDLGYERRLANQLGAHRAPSIIGLVNGRVTFFHQAVVQEHLRQFIEDLLPHKLVEKITDNNYMTFLDSWRVENKPTVLLFDQVPMVPLLYKLTAFAFRDYVRFGFVDQGDTHNTRLLRQFNINTYAPTMLLFKEDTEKPVDIIQARGMKRQIMDEFVSNNKFLQVPRLVNQQLFDELCPVKQFHRRRKYCVLLITGEDQTFLPGNKAFLDFASANKKDVLRFAYVYQHQQQPLCQALLPNQASLTPQVVILERRSQAGKVLYRSVSGGWNGSEEDKYRLHEQLELLQKDPAYLSSDAVLPELNNEMAPIFIIRWINAAYDYILQIYDDLLYSNWREMMPILSLIFSALFILFGTVIIQAFSEPGENKPQKPKPKEQPQTDDDDASSRTNSSSRPPKKDFVEVTELTDITYTSNLVKLRPGHINVVLVLTSASKNALLRKFAKEVFSFSGTQTLHFSFLNADKHRHWMPSLLRSASDTAESEGQSDEDEESLDYTGHVLALNGHKRYFCLFRPVFTGDSSNDSSSETSFSDRKRKSRSRSRSSSHSRSRSHSREDGACPKRGSSRATSIELHHKLDRLGLWMERLMEGTLPRFQVPAWPFLHETTNTSFWES
;
A
#
# COMPACT_ATOMS: atom_id res chain seq x y z
N MET A 1 13.43 57.19 78.75
CA MET A 1 14.62 56.88 79.57
C MET A 1 15.24 55.61 79.00
N THR A 2 16.31 55.75 78.20
CA THR A 2 17.70 55.34 78.54
C THR A 2 17.83 53.83 78.77
N VAL A 3 18.74 53.03 78.22
CA VAL A 3 20.05 53.12 77.53
C VAL A 3 20.32 51.65 77.11
N ARG A 4 20.61 51.33 75.84
CA ARG A 4 21.93 51.05 75.26
C ARG A 4 22.71 49.84 75.82
N ARG A 5 23.34 49.12 74.87
CA ARG A 5 24.55 48.26 74.91
C ARG A 5 24.32 46.74 74.82
N THR A 6 24.54 46.09 73.67
CA THR A 6 25.77 45.77 72.90
C THR A 6 26.58 44.58 73.43
N GLY A 7 26.87 43.63 72.53
CA GLY A 7 27.93 42.61 72.65
C GLY A 7 27.67 41.45 71.67
N ARG A 8 27.95 41.61 70.37
CA ARG A 8 29.16 41.17 69.63
C ARG A 8 29.22 39.65 69.32
N HIS A 9 29.12 39.37 68.02
CA HIS A 9 29.46 38.14 67.28
C HIS A 9 30.90 37.64 67.52
N PRO A 10 31.19 36.39 67.11
CA PRO A 10 31.88 36.14 65.83
C PRO A 10 31.11 35.09 64.99
N ARG A 11 30.83 35.22 63.68
CA ARG A 11 31.70 35.26 62.48
C ARG A 11 32.71 34.12 62.38
N THR A 12 32.37 33.10 61.58
CA THR A 12 33.21 32.31 60.63
C THR A 12 32.30 31.22 60.04
N CYS A 13 32.29 30.81 58.77
CA CYS A 13 33.09 31.12 57.60
C CYS A 13 32.31 30.65 56.33
N PRO A 14 32.47 31.30 55.16
CA PRO A 14 31.74 31.05 53.92
C PRO A 14 32.25 29.82 53.12
N LEU A 15 32.81 28.82 53.81
CA LEU A 15 33.45 27.64 53.21
C LEU A 15 32.46 26.53 52.87
N LEU A 16 31.37 26.40 53.63
CA LEU A 16 30.36 25.35 53.42
C LEU A 16 29.47 25.62 52.20
N LEU A 17 29.23 26.88 51.85
CA LEU A 17 28.41 27.24 50.69
C LEU A 17 29.16 27.04 49.35
N ALA A 18 30.48 27.30 49.34
CA ALA A 18 31.32 27.08 48.17
C ALA A 18 31.57 25.58 47.89
N MET A 19 31.77 24.78 48.93
CA MET A 19 31.90 23.31 48.84
C MET A 19 30.63 22.65 48.30
N PHE A 20 29.45 23.14 48.71
CA PHE A 20 28.17 22.59 48.28
C PHE A 20 27.82 22.94 46.83
N LEU A 21 28.28 24.10 46.33
CA LEU A 21 28.11 24.50 44.93
C LEU A 21 29.08 23.77 43.99
N LEU A 22 30.29 23.42 44.46
CA LEU A 22 31.26 22.65 43.68
C LEU A 22 30.89 21.16 43.56
N SER A 23 30.28 20.57 44.59
CA SER A 23 29.76 19.19 44.53
C SER A 23 28.53 19.05 43.63
N LEU A 24 27.73 20.10 43.48
CA LEU A 24 26.57 20.12 42.58
C LEU A 24 26.92 20.30 41.10
N SER A 25 28.14 20.79 40.78
CA SER A 25 28.65 20.86 39.40
C SER A 25 29.33 19.58 38.89
N VAL A 26 29.68 18.63 39.77
CA VAL A 26 30.36 17.37 39.37
C VAL A 26 29.36 16.25 39.01
N GLN A 27 28.08 16.38 39.35
CA GLN A 27 27.04 15.39 39.00
C GLN A 27 26.30 15.74 37.70
N TRP A 28 27.02 16.12 36.65
CA TRP A 28 26.50 16.21 35.27
C TRP A 28 27.57 15.70 34.28
N VAL A 29 28.08 14.49 34.47
CA VAL A 29 28.88 13.78 33.45
C VAL A 29 28.49 12.30 33.43
N THR A 30 27.95 11.90 32.26
CA THR A 30 27.83 10.56 31.65
C THR A 30 27.00 9.44 32.31
N ALA A 31 25.90 9.09 31.64
CA ALA A 31 25.62 7.72 31.20
C ALA A 31 24.62 7.76 30.02
N ALA A 32 25.12 8.10 28.83
CA ALA A 32 24.50 7.68 27.58
C ALA A 32 25.11 6.32 27.22
N SER A 33 24.32 5.34 26.77
CA SER A 33 24.88 4.11 26.21
C SER A 33 25.56 4.45 24.88
N GLU A 34 26.88 4.68 24.95
CA GLU A 34 27.71 5.10 23.83
C GLU A 34 27.93 3.91 22.88
N TYR A 35 27.45 4.02 21.64
CA TYR A 35 27.71 3.04 20.58
C TYR A 35 29.22 3.08 20.24
N ASP A 36 29.96 2.03 20.62
CA ASP A 36 31.42 1.95 20.41
C ASP A 36 31.76 1.03 19.23
N PRO A 37 32.17 1.59 18.07
CA PRO A 37 32.47 0.82 16.86
C PRO A 37 33.70 -0.08 17.01
N TYR A 38 34.64 0.26 17.90
CA TYR A 38 35.81 -0.57 18.17
C TYR A 38 35.42 -1.86 18.89
N LYS A 39 34.50 -1.77 19.85
CA LYS A 39 33.98 -2.93 20.58
C LYS A 39 33.15 -3.84 19.68
N ILE A 40 32.38 -3.27 18.75
CA ILE A 40 31.53 -4.04 17.83
C ILE A 40 32.37 -4.83 16.81
N LEU A 41 33.48 -4.27 16.33
CA LEU A 41 34.41 -5.01 15.48
C LEU A 41 35.41 -5.88 16.26
N GLY A 42 35.43 -5.78 17.59
CA GLY A 42 36.38 -6.51 18.44
C GLY A 42 37.84 -6.10 18.24
N VAL A 43 38.09 -4.85 17.89
CA VAL A 43 39.43 -4.32 17.59
C VAL A 43 39.83 -3.22 18.58
N SER A 44 41.13 -3.06 18.83
CA SER A 44 41.60 -1.99 19.72
C SER A 44 41.49 -0.61 19.06
N ARG A 45 41.43 0.46 19.88
CA ARG A 45 41.47 1.85 19.37
C ARG A 45 42.76 2.20 18.63
N SER A 46 43.82 1.41 18.81
CA SER A 46 45.09 1.54 18.08
C SER A 46 45.18 0.59 16.87
N ALA A 47 44.10 -0.13 16.52
CA ALA A 47 44.12 -1.11 15.44
C ALA A 47 44.43 -0.45 14.11
N SER A 48 45.27 -1.11 13.32
CA SER A 48 45.62 -0.66 11.97
C SER A 48 44.47 -0.92 10.98
N GLN A 49 44.37 -0.12 9.92
CA GLN A 49 43.37 -0.33 8.85
C GLN A 49 43.30 -1.79 8.31
N PRO A 50 44.41 -2.52 8.10
CA PRO A 50 44.33 -3.92 7.68
C PRO A 50 43.75 -4.86 8.76
N GLU A 51 43.95 -4.57 10.06
CA GLU A 51 43.36 -5.35 11.16
C GLU A 51 41.86 -5.13 11.26
N ILE A 52 41.40 -3.88 11.12
CA ILE A 52 39.98 -3.51 11.07
C ILE A 52 39.28 -4.23 9.89
N LYS A 53 39.92 -4.25 8.72
CA LYS A 53 39.41 -4.96 7.52
C LYS A 53 39.36 -6.48 7.70
N ARG A 54 40.33 -7.06 8.40
CA ARG A 54 40.34 -8.51 8.71
C ARG A 54 39.24 -8.87 9.71
N ALA A 55 39.08 -8.09 10.77
CA ALA A 55 38.04 -8.30 11.78
C ALA A 55 36.64 -8.21 11.17
N TYR A 56 36.40 -7.19 10.33
CA TYR A 56 35.15 -7.08 9.58
C TYR A 56 34.90 -8.29 8.67
N LYS A 57 35.89 -8.76 7.89
CA LYS A 57 35.71 -9.93 7.01
C LYS A 57 35.33 -11.20 7.77
N ASN A 58 35.91 -11.40 8.95
CA ASN A 58 35.61 -12.57 9.79
C ASN A 58 34.19 -12.48 10.37
N LEU A 59 33.83 -11.33 10.95
CA LEU A 59 32.52 -11.10 11.56
C LEU A 59 31.39 -11.07 10.52
N ALA A 60 31.61 -10.48 9.35
CA ALA A 60 30.63 -10.45 8.26
C ALA A 60 30.33 -11.86 7.70
N ARG A 61 31.29 -12.79 7.76
CA ARG A 61 31.08 -14.18 7.35
C ARG A 61 30.33 -15.00 8.40
N GLU A 62 30.60 -14.72 9.68
CA GLU A 62 29.99 -15.38 10.83
C GLU A 62 28.54 -14.94 11.08
N TRP A 63 28.28 -13.65 10.87
CA TRP A 63 26.96 -13.03 11.05
C TRP A 63 26.20 -12.84 9.73
N HIS A 64 26.60 -13.53 8.65
CA HIS A 64 25.90 -13.44 7.36
C HIS A 64 24.50 -14.05 7.48
N PRO A 65 23.42 -13.33 7.13
CA PRO A 65 22.04 -13.79 7.36
C PRO A 65 21.67 -15.08 6.57
N ASP A 66 22.31 -15.35 5.43
CA ASP A 66 22.08 -16.60 4.69
C ASP A 66 22.77 -17.84 5.31
N LYS A 67 23.83 -17.64 6.09
CA LYS A 67 24.63 -18.75 6.68
C LYS A 67 24.33 -18.94 8.16
N ASN A 68 24.03 -17.84 8.85
CA ASN A 68 23.69 -17.83 10.25
C ASN A 68 22.16 -17.79 10.41
N LYS A 69 21.61 -18.84 11.04
CA LYS A 69 20.16 -19.01 11.26
C LYS A 69 19.65 -18.21 12.47
N ASP A 70 20.52 -17.45 13.13
CA ASP A 70 20.16 -16.59 14.25
C ASP A 70 19.31 -15.40 13.80
N PRO A 71 18.18 -15.11 14.45
CA PRO A 71 17.30 -13.98 14.10
C PRO A 71 17.94 -12.61 14.36
N ASN A 72 19.01 -12.56 15.18
CA ASN A 72 19.79 -11.35 15.45
C ASN A 72 20.98 -11.19 14.50
N ALA A 73 21.20 -12.13 13.57
CA ALA A 73 22.30 -12.07 12.63
C ALA A 73 22.20 -10.83 11.73
N GLU A 74 20.99 -10.47 11.30
CA GLU A 74 20.75 -9.26 10.53
C GLU A 74 21.10 -7.99 11.32
N ASP A 75 20.64 -7.86 12.56
CA ASP A 75 20.93 -6.70 13.42
C ASP A 75 22.42 -6.57 13.76
N MET A 76 23.08 -7.69 14.04
CA MET A 76 24.53 -7.71 14.30
C MET A 76 25.32 -7.39 13.05
N PHE A 77 24.93 -7.93 11.89
CA PHE A 77 25.54 -7.62 10.61
C PHE A 77 25.42 -6.13 10.28
N ILE A 78 24.27 -5.51 10.56
CA ILE A 78 24.06 -4.05 10.42
C ILE A 78 25.01 -3.28 11.35
N LYS A 79 25.13 -3.69 12.62
CA LYS A 79 26.04 -3.04 13.59
C LYS A 79 27.51 -3.17 13.21
N ILE A 80 27.94 -4.35 12.76
CA ILE A 80 29.29 -4.64 12.27
C ILE A 80 29.61 -3.77 11.05
N SER A 81 28.67 -3.65 10.11
CA SER A 81 28.83 -2.83 8.91
C SER A 81 28.94 -1.34 9.22
N LYS A 82 28.07 -0.81 10.09
CA LYS A 82 28.12 0.58 10.56
C LYS A 82 29.41 0.89 11.31
N SER A 83 29.92 -0.05 12.10
CA SER A 83 31.18 0.13 12.84
C SER A 83 32.39 0.17 11.91
N TYR A 84 32.39 -0.68 10.88
CA TYR A 84 33.43 -0.66 9.85
C TYR A 84 33.38 0.64 9.02
N GLU A 85 32.20 1.19 8.74
CA GLU A 85 32.08 2.47 8.05
C GLU A 85 32.77 3.62 8.81
N ILE A 86 32.60 3.67 10.13
CA ILE A 86 33.22 4.71 10.97
C ILE A 86 34.74 4.52 11.02
N LEU A 87 35.21 3.27 11.13
CA LEU A 87 36.62 2.97 11.39
C LEU A 87 37.49 2.81 10.13
N SER A 88 36.89 2.52 8.98
CA SER A 88 37.60 2.24 7.72
C SER A 88 38.22 3.48 7.06
N ASN A 89 37.71 4.68 7.37
CA ASN A 89 38.27 5.95 6.88
C ASN A 89 38.92 6.72 8.03
N GLU A 90 40.18 7.08 7.85
CA GLU A 90 41.00 7.75 8.87
C GLU A 90 40.42 9.10 9.34
N GLU A 91 39.79 9.86 8.42
CA GLU A 91 39.17 11.14 8.75
C GLU A 91 37.91 10.96 9.61
N ARG A 92 37.08 9.96 9.28
CA ARG A 92 35.87 9.65 10.05
C ARG A 92 36.20 9.02 11.40
N ARG A 93 37.22 8.16 11.45
CA ARG A 93 37.76 7.59 12.68
C ARG A 93 38.29 8.70 13.60
N SER A 94 39.10 9.62 13.07
CA SER A 94 39.58 10.79 13.82
C SER A 94 38.44 11.68 14.30
N ASN A 95 37.40 11.90 13.49
CA ASN A 95 36.23 12.68 13.92
C ASN A 95 35.43 11.97 15.01
N PHE A 96 35.26 10.65 14.90
CA PHE A 96 34.63 9.84 15.94
C PHE A 96 35.44 9.87 17.24
N ASP A 97 36.76 9.70 17.16
CA ASP A 97 37.67 9.71 18.30
C ASP A 97 37.73 11.09 18.99
N ARG A 98 37.53 12.19 18.23
CA ARG A 98 37.54 13.57 18.75
C ARG A 98 36.20 14.03 19.33
N TYR A 99 35.09 13.62 18.71
CA TYR A 99 33.77 14.20 19.01
C TYR A 99 32.75 13.20 19.58
N GLY A 100 33.05 11.90 19.63
CA GLY A 100 32.26 10.87 20.34
C GLY A 100 30.87 10.55 19.75
N GLN A 101 30.33 11.36 18.85
CA GLN A 101 29.06 11.13 18.16
C GLN A 101 28.99 11.88 16.83
N MET A 102 28.61 11.18 15.75
CA MET A 102 28.02 11.85 14.59
C MET A 102 26.53 11.97 14.87
N ASP A 103 26.11 13.15 15.29
CA ASP A 103 24.71 13.52 15.42
C ASP A 103 24.09 13.59 14.01
N GLU A 104 23.02 12.84 13.77
CA GLU A 104 22.26 12.81 12.49
C GLU A 104 21.47 14.12 12.27
N ASN A 105 21.73 15.17 13.06
CA ASN A 105 20.98 16.43 13.10
C ASN A 105 21.82 17.69 13.37
N GLN A 106 23.00 17.84 12.73
CA GLN A 106 23.65 19.16 12.65
C GLN A 106 23.39 19.87 11.31
N PRO A 107 22.82 21.10 11.32
CA PRO A 107 22.64 21.89 10.11
C PRO A 107 23.96 22.60 9.78
N PHE A 108 24.78 21.99 8.94
CA PHE A 108 25.88 22.73 8.30
C PHE A 108 25.34 23.56 7.13
N GLY A 109 25.70 24.85 7.16
CA GLY A 109 25.20 25.89 6.27
C GLY A 109 25.50 25.66 4.79
N GLN A 110 24.70 26.36 3.99
CA GLN A 110 24.71 26.43 2.52
C GLN A 110 26.11 26.44 1.89
N SER A 111 26.42 25.39 1.13
CA SER A 111 27.22 25.48 -0.10
C SER A 111 27.07 24.21 -0.97
N GLN A 112 26.35 24.37 -2.08
CA GLN A 112 26.43 23.64 -3.35
C GLN A 112 26.69 22.10 -3.36
N HIS A 113 25.60 21.33 -3.51
CA HIS A 113 25.28 20.48 -4.68
C HIS A 113 26.25 19.37 -5.21
N HIS A 114 27.35 18.97 -4.57
CA HIS A 114 28.15 17.84 -5.09
C HIS A 114 28.74 16.82 -4.08
N GLY A 115 28.42 16.88 -2.78
CA GLY A 115 29.05 16.02 -1.76
C GLY A 115 28.44 14.62 -1.53
N PHE A 116 27.12 14.44 -1.71
CA PHE A 116 26.45 13.19 -1.30
C PHE A 116 26.55 12.04 -2.33
N ARG A 117 27.01 12.31 -3.55
CA ARG A 117 27.21 11.30 -4.60
C ARG A 117 28.60 10.63 -4.56
N SER A 118 29.57 11.20 -3.86
CA SER A 118 30.92 10.61 -3.74
C SER A 118 30.99 9.49 -2.70
N PHE A 119 30.03 9.42 -1.78
CA PHE A 119 30.03 8.50 -0.65
C PHE A 119 29.72 7.04 -1.01
N HIS A 120 28.92 6.82 -2.07
CA HIS A 120 28.58 5.47 -2.53
C HIS A 120 29.64 4.86 -3.47
N ASN A 121 30.54 5.69 -4.04
CA ASN A 121 31.63 5.24 -4.90
C ASN A 121 32.88 4.79 -4.14
N SER A 122 32.98 5.06 -2.83
CA SER A 122 34.14 4.62 -2.01
C SER A 122 33.96 3.24 -1.38
N PHE A 123 32.79 2.61 -1.50
CA PHE A 123 32.56 1.22 -1.11
C PHE A 123 33.03 0.26 -2.21
N TYR A 124 34.32 0.32 -2.57
CA TYR A 124 34.98 -0.74 -3.33
C TYR A 124 35.33 -1.89 -2.37
N PHE A 125 34.34 -2.75 -2.09
CA PHE A 125 34.62 -4.08 -1.58
C PHE A 125 34.98 -4.99 -2.77
N ASP A 126 36.26 -5.36 -2.81
CA ASP A 126 36.88 -6.48 -3.53
C ASP A 126 35.86 -7.51 -4.08
N GLU A 127 35.68 -7.52 -5.40
CA GLU A 127 34.64 -8.21 -6.20
C GLU A 127 34.62 -9.76 -6.10
N SER A 128 35.28 -10.37 -5.12
CA SER A 128 35.56 -11.81 -5.13
C SER A 128 34.74 -12.64 -4.14
N PHE A 129 33.95 -12.05 -3.22
CA PHE A 129 33.36 -12.81 -2.11
C PHE A 129 31.83 -12.93 -2.09
N PHE A 130 31.09 -11.96 -2.63
CA PHE A 130 29.64 -12.08 -2.80
C PHE A 130 29.21 -11.35 -4.07
N GLN A 131 28.79 -12.10 -5.08
CA GLN A 131 28.29 -11.54 -6.33
C GLN A 131 26.83 -11.12 -6.16
N PHE A 132 26.58 -10.08 -5.37
CA PHE A 132 25.29 -9.41 -5.27
C PHE A 132 25.34 -8.07 -6.01
N PRO A 133 24.58 -7.88 -7.10
CA PRO A 133 24.46 -6.59 -7.76
C PRO A 133 23.54 -5.69 -6.91
N ARG A 134 24.10 -5.04 -5.87
CA ARG A 134 23.40 -4.06 -5.02
C ARG A 134 23.93 -2.62 -5.21
N SER A 135 24.45 -2.32 -6.40
CA SER A 135 24.39 -0.95 -6.88
C SER A 135 22.92 -0.71 -7.27
N ARG A 136 22.24 0.22 -6.60
CA ARG A 136 21.00 0.80 -7.13
C ARG A 136 21.42 1.45 -8.44
N ASP A 137 21.27 0.74 -9.55
CA ASP A 137 21.80 1.18 -10.84
C ASP A 137 21.28 2.58 -11.10
N PHE A 138 22.14 3.46 -11.62
CA PHE A 138 21.73 4.80 -12.05
C PHE A 138 20.45 4.76 -12.94
N ALA A 139 20.18 3.63 -13.58
CA ALA A 139 18.97 3.34 -14.34
C ALA A 139 17.67 3.39 -13.51
N ASP A 140 17.64 2.95 -12.24
CA ASP A 140 16.41 2.91 -11.44
C ASP A 140 15.94 4.30 -11.02
N SER A 141 16.85 5.27 -10.93
CA SER A 141 16.52 6.67 -10.60
C SER A 141 15.64 7.34 -11.65
N LYS A 142 15.72 6.90 -12.91
CA LYS A 142 14.88 7.40 -14.02
C LYS A 142 13.41 7.08 -13.82
N TYR A 143 13.12 5.94 -13.19
CA TYR A 143 11.76 5.42 -13.05
C TYR A 143 11.16 5.71 -11.68
N LEU A 144 11.90 6.34 -10.77
CA LEU A 144 11.39 6.69 -9.44
C LEU A 144 10.24 7.69 -9.57
N LEU A 145 9.08 7.33 -9.03
CA LEU A 145 7.88 8.15 -9.07
C LEU A 145 7.64 8.84 -7.73
N HIS A 146 7.49 10.15 -7.79
CA HIS A 146 7.05 10.97 -6.67
C HIS A 146 5.54 11.24 -6.76
N HIS A 147 4.88 11.44 -5.62
CA HIS A 147 3.43 11.71 -5.58
C HIS A 147 2.98 12.88 -6.48
N ALA A 148 3.75 13.97 -6.54
CA ALA A 148 3.40 15.13 -7.37
C ALA A 148 3.49 14.82 -8.88
N GLN A 149 4.58 14.17 -9.29
CA GLN A 149 4.79 13.74 -10.68
C GLN A 149 3.74 12.70 -11.10
N PHE A 150 3.37 11.79 -10.20
CA PHE A 150 2.34 10.81 -10.46
C PHE A 150 1.00 11.47 -10.82
N ASN A 151 0.56 12.46 -10.03
CA ASN A 151 -0.73 13.10 -10.25
C ASN A 151 -0.76 14.02 -11.47
N ASN A 152 0.35 14.70 -11.77
CA ASN A 152 0.41 15.66 -12.87
C ASN A 152 0.71 15.02 -14.22
N ASP A 153 1.58 14.00 -14.25
CA ASP A 153 2.09 13.44 -15.49
C ASP A 153 1.56 12.01 -15.72
N VAL A 154 1.74 11.11 -14.74
CA VAL A 154 1.44 9.68 -14.92
C VAL A 154 -0.07 9.41 -15.00
N LEU A 155 -0.87 10.02 -14.12
CA LEU A 155 -2.32 9.82 -14.09
C LEU A 155 -3.00 10.27 -15.39
N PRO A 156 -2.79 11.49 -15.91
CA PRO A 156 -3.41 11.90 -17.18
C PRO A 156 -2.91 11.07 -18.36
N ASP A 157 -1.64 10.67 -18.34
CA ASP A 157 -1.04 9.90 -19.43
C ASP A 157 -1.46 8.42 -19.42
N SER A 158 -1.92 7.90 -18.27
CA SER A 158 -2.46 6.53 -18.14
C SER A 158 -3.69 6.26 -19.02
N TYR A 159 -4.35 7.31 -19.51
CA TYR A 159 -5.45 7.20 -20.48
C TYR A 159 -4.97 6.93 -21.91
N LYS A 160 -3.69 7.22 -22.22
CA LYS A 160 -3.07 7.06 -23.54
C LYS A 160 -2.09 5.88 -23.60
N ARG A 161 -1.46 5.52 -22.48
CA ARG A 161 -0.61 4.33 -22.41
C ARG A 161 -0.73 3.64 -21.05
N PRO A 162 -0.60 2.31 -20.99
CA PRO A 162 -0.57 1.59 -19.73
C PRO A 162 0.74 1.81 -19.00
N TYR A 163 0.68 1.83 -17.66
CA TYR A 163 1.84 1.91 -16.79
C TYR A 163 2.01 0.63 -15.98
N LEU A 164 3.26 0.16 -15.88
CA LEU A 164 3.68 -0.92 -14.99
C LEU A 164 4.52 -0.32 -13.87
N ILE A 165 4.04 -0.41 -12.64
CA ILE A 165 4.63 0.20 -11.46
C ILE A 165 5.06 -0.89 -10.49
N LYS A 166 6.35 -0.91 -10.12
CA LYS A 166 6.87 -1.78 -9.05
C LYS A 166 6.98 -0.98 -7.77
N VAL A 167 6.43 -1.53 -6.70
CA VAL A 167 6.55 -0.99 -5.35
C VAL A 167 7.57 -1.82 -4.58
N THR A 168 8.65 -1.18 -4.16
CA THR A 168 9.77 -1.82 -3.44
C THR A 168 10.03 -1.14 -2.10
N SER A 169 10.93 -1.73 -1.31
CA SER A 169 11.53 -1.08 -0.16
C SER A 169 13.03 -1.39 -0.12
N ASP A 170 13.80 -0.50 0.51
CA ASP A 170 15.26 -0.65 0.67
C ASP A 170 15.62 -1.97 1.41
N TRP A 171 14.74 -2.47 2.28
CA TRP A 171 14.92 -3.68 3.09
C TRP A 171 13.93 -4.78 2.69
N CYS A 172 14.06 -5.28 1.46
CA CYS A 172 13.19 -6.33 0.92
C CYS A 172 13.97 -7.35 0.08
N PHE A 173 14.16 -8.56 0.63
CA PHE A 173 14.86 -9.65 -0.07
C PHE A 173 14.10 -10.14 -1.30
N ALA A 174 12.77 -10.24 -1.22
CA ALA A 174 11.94 -10.61 -2.36
C ALA A 174 12.02 -9.61 -3.52
N CYS A 175 12.27 -8.32 -3.24
CA CYS A 175 12.46 -7.29 -4.24
C CYS A 175 13.74 -7.51 -5.05
N ILE A 176 14.79 -8.05 -4.42
CA ILE A 176 16.08 -8.36 -5.07
C ILE A 176 15.93 -9.53 -6.03
N HIS A 177 15.15 -10.55 -5.65
CA HIS A 177 14.90 -11.70 -6.52
C HIS A 177 14.12 -11.33 -7.78
N ILE A 178 13.23 -10.34 -7.68
CA ILE A 178 12.42 -9.86 -8.82
C ILE A 178 13.22 -8.93 -9.73
N GLU A 179 14.29 -8.29 -9.24
CA GLU A 179 15.03 -7.25 -9.96
C GLU A 179 15.55 -7.67 -11.35
N PRO A 180 16.16 -8.86 -11.54
CA PRO A 180 16.64 -9.27 -12.86
C PRO A 180 15.50 -9.41 -13.87
N VAL A 181 14.42 -10.08 -13.48
CA VAL A 181 13.23 -10.29 -14.32
C VAL A 181 12.56 -8.95 -14.64
N TRP A 182 12.50 -8.04 -13.66
CA TRP A 182 11.96 -6.69 -13.84
C TRP A 182 12.77 -5.90 -14.89
N LYS A 183 14.10 -5.87 -14.78
CA LYS A 183 14.98 -5.14 -15.71
C LYS A 183 14.85 -5.67 -17.14
N GLU A 184 14.84 -6.98 -17.30
CA GLU A 184 14.65 -7.62 -18.61
C GLU A 184 13.27 -7.29 -19.21
N THR A 185 12.23 -7.32 -18.38
CA THR A 185 10.87 -6.96 -18.78
C THR A 185 10.74 -5.49 -19.17
N VAL A 186 11.36 -4.58 -18.41
CA VAL A 186 11.41 -3.14 -18.72
C VAL A 186 12.09 -2.89 -20.05
N GLN A 187 13.22 -3.55 -20.32
CA GLN A 187 13.96 -3.41 -21.58
C GLN A 187 13.12 -3.81 -22.81
N GLN A 188 12.22 -4.78 -22.67
CA GLN A 188 11.31 -5.19 -23.76
C GLN A 188 10.07 -4.30 -23.88
N LEU A 189 9.48 -3.88 -22.76
CA LEU A 189 8.18 -3.18 -22.77
C LEU A 189 8.29 -1.67 -22.97
N GLU A 190 9.34 -1.03 -22.46
CA GLU A 190 9.54 0.42 -22.63
C GLU A 190 9.60 0.83 -24.12
N PRO A 191 10.34 0.14 -25.01
CA PRO A 191 10.35 0.45 -26.44
C PRO A 191 9.00 0.26 -27.13
N LEU A 192 8.11 -0.57 -26.59
CA LEU A 192 6.75 -0.75 -27.11
C LEU A 192 5.82 0.40 -26.71
N GLY A 193 6.21 1.23 -25.73
CA GLY A 193 5.48 2.40 -25.27
C GLY A 193 4.76 2.21 -23.93
N VAL A 194 5.07 1.16 -23.16
CA VAL A 194 4.59 0.98 -21.78
C VAL A 194 5.32 1.98 -20.87
N GLY A 195 4.57 2.67 -20.02
CA GLY A 195 5.15 3.52 -18.98
C GLY A 195 5.68 2.70 -17.81
N ILE A 196 6.87 3.01 -17.32
CA ILE A 196 7.51 2.27 -16.21
C ILE A 196 7.63 3.17 -14.99
N GLY A 197 7.26 2.65 -13.82
CA GLY A 197 7.34 3.36 -12.55
C GLY A 197 7.92 2.50 -11.43
N ILE A 198 8.66 3.13 -10.53
CA ILE A 198 9.18 2.53 -9.30
C ILE A 198 8.76 3.43 -8.14
N VAL A 199 8.09 2.85 -7.15
CA VAL A 199 7.68 3.55 -5.93
C VAL A 199 8.36 2.88 -4.74
N ASP A 200 9.05 3.67 -3.93
CA ASP A 200 9.65 3.17 -2.70
C ASP A 200 8.70 3.42 -1.51
N LEU A 201 8.33 2.36 -0.79
CA LEU A 201 7.51 2.43 0.42
C LEU A 201 8.16 3.25 1.55
N GLY A 202 9.48 3.33 1.58
CA GLY A 202 10.22 4.10 2.58
C GLY A 202 10.05 5.61 2.37
N TYR A 203 10.29 6.07 1.15
CA TYR A 203 10.31 7.50 0.80
C TYR A 203 8.92 8.04 0.43
N GLU A 204 8.14 7.30 -0.35
CA GLU A 204 6.89 7.78 -0.99
C GLU A 204 5.65 7.08 -0.44
N ARG A 205 5.53 7.06 0.90
CA ARG A 205 4.37 6.46 1.62
C ARG A 205 3.03 7.00 1.16
N ARG A 206 2.95 8.30 0.83
CA ARG A 206 1.71 8.94 0.37
C ARG A 206 1.23 8.34 -0.95
N LEU A 207 2.14 8.19 -1.91
CA LEU A 207 1.85 7.60 -3.21
C LEU A 207 1.54 6.11 -3.06
N ALA A 208 2.30 5.37 -2.25
CA ALA A 208 2.04 3.97 -1.96
C ALA A 208 0.63 3.75 -1.37
N ASN A 209 0.21 4.60 -0.43
CA ASN A 209 -1.14 4.56 0.13
C ASN A 209 -2.22 4.92 -0.92
N GLN A 210 -1.97 5.91 -1.80
CA GLN A 210 -2.88 6.24 -2.90
C GLN A 210 -3.04 5.08 -3.89
N LEU A 211 -1.98 4.32 -4.13
CA LEU A 211 -1.98 3.13 -4.97
C LEU A 211 -2.55 1.88 -4.27
N GLY A 212 -2.89 1.94 -2.97
CA GLY A 212 -3.31 0.77 -2.19
C GLY A 212 -2.19 -0.23 -1.89
N ALA A 213 -0.94 0.15 -2.11
CA ALA A 213 0.23 -0.71 -2.01
C ALA A 213 0.84 -0.64 -0.60
N HIS A 214 0.38 -1.50 0.30
CA HIS A 214 0.85 -1.50 1.69
C HIS A 214 2.02 -2.46 1.96
N ARG A 215 2.36 -3.34 1.01
CA ARG A 215 3.40 -4.37 1.15
C ARG A 215 4.34 -4.37 -0.06
N ALA A 216 5.62 -4.63 0.18
CA ALA A 216 6.62 -4.86 -0.86
C ALA A 216 7.02 -6.35 -0.87
N PRO A 217 7.33 -6.92 -2.04
CA PRO A 217 7.18 -6.33 -3.38
C PRO A 217 5.71 -6.39 -3.82
N SER A 218 5.22 -5.33 -4.45
CA SER A 218 3.96 -5.37 -5.19
C SER A 218 4.14 -4.79 -6.58
N ILE A 219 3.53 -5.42 -7.58
CA ILE A 219 3.56 -4.98 -8.98
C ILE A 219 2.14 -4.57 -9.35
N ILE A 220 2.04 -3.42 -9.98
CA ILE A 220 0.79 -2.71 -10.18
C ILE A 220 0.69 -2.29 -11.65
N GLY A 221 -0.48 -2.52 -12.24
CA GLY A 221 -0.89 -1.97 -13.52
C GLY A 221 -1.71 -0.70 -13.33
N LEU A 222 -1.49 0.30 -14.16
CA LEU A 222 -2.29 1.52 -14.19
C LEU A 222 -2.77 1.82 -15.61
N VAL A 223 -4.09 1.80 -15.81
CA VAL A 223 -4.74 2.10 -17.10
C VAL A 223 -6.01 2.90 -16.87
N ASN A 224 -6.20 4.01 -17.60
CA ASN A 224 -7.34 4.93 -17.44
C ASN A 224 -7.55 5.41 -15.99
N GLY A 225 -6.46 5.62 -15.24
CA GLY A 225 -6.50 5.96 -13.83
C GLY A 225 -6.87 4.82 -12.87
N ARG A 226 -7.14 3.61 -13.38
CA ARG A 226 -7.47 2.43 -12.58
C ARG A 226 -6.23 1.64 -12.22
N VAL A 227 -6.12 1.30 -10.94
CA VAL A 227 -5.01 0.54 -10.36
C VAL A 227 -5.41 -0.93 -10.27
N THR A 228 -4.56 -1.82 -10.78
CA THR A 228 -4.77 -3.27 -10.74
C THR A 228 -3.52 -3.96 -10.20
N PHE A 229 -3.71 -4.95 -9.32
CA PHE A 229 -2.59 -5.67 -8.72
C PHE A 229 -2.22 -6.92 -9.50
N PHE A 230 -0.92 -7.17 -9.64
CA PHE A 230 -0.39 -8.40 -10.22
C PHE A 230 -0.25 -9.47 -9.13
N HIS A 231 -0.83 -10.65 -9.38
CA HIS A 231 -0.91 -11.73 -8.38
C HIS A 231 -0.15 -13.01 -8.78
N GLN A 232 0.30 -13.12 -10.03
CA GLN A 232 0.97 -14.32 -10.53
C GLN A 232 2.46 -14.35 -10.14
N ALA A 233 3.14 -15.46 -10.42
CA ALA A 233 4.59 -15.53 -10.27
C ALA A 233 5.27 -14.51 -11.20
N VAL A 234 6.26 -13.78 -10.68
CA VAL A 234 6.95 -12.72 -11.42
C VAL A 234 7.90 -13.34 -12.45
N VAL A 235 7.36 -13.54 -13.65
CA VAL A 235 8.02 -14.07 -14.84
C VAL A 235 7.70 -13.12 -16.00
N GLN A 236 8.63 -12.95 -16.94
CA GLN A 236 8.49 -12.01 -18.06
C GLN A 236 7.20 -12.22 -18.86
N GLU A 237 6.84 -13.47 -19.16
CA GLU A 237 5.64 -13.81 -19.93
C GLU A 237 4.36 -13.40 -19.19
N HIS A 238 4.29 -13.66 -17.88
CA HIS A 238 3.14 -13.28 -17.07
C HIS A 238 3.01 -11.76 -16.94
N LEU A 239 4.12 -11.03 -16.82
CA LEU A 239 4.10 -9.56 -16.80
C LEU A 239 3.65 -8.99 -18.15
N ARG A 240 4.10 -9.58 -19.26
CA ARG A 240 3.66 -9.20 -20.60
C ARG A 240 2.16 -9.45 -20.79
N GLN A 241 1.69 -10.63 -20.38
CA GLN A 241 0.28 -11.00 -20.44
C GLN A 241 -0.57 -10.11 -19.54
N PHE A 242 -0.09 -9.81 -18.33
CA PHE A 242 -0.77 -8.89 -17.42
C PHE A 242 -1.06 -7.55 -18.10
N ILE A 243 -0.06 -6.92 -18.74
CA ILE A 243 -0.29 -5.65 -19.48
C ILE A 243 -1.29 -5.83 -20.62
N GLU A 244 -1.22 -6.94 -21.34
CA GLU A 244 -2.15 -7.26 -22.41
C GLU A 244 -3.59 -7.36 -21.90
N ASP A 245 -3.78 -7.93 -20.70
CA ASP A 245 -5.07 -8.06 -20.02
C ASP A 245 -5.60 -6.71 -19.47
N LEU A 246 -4.71 -5.75 -19.17
CA LEU A 246 -5.12 -4.39 -18.78
C LEU A 246 -5.76 -3.60 -19.92
N LEU A 247 -5.48 -3.99 -21.17
CA LEU A 247 -5.98 -3.29 -22.34
C LEU A 247 -7.42 -3.71 -22.66
N PRO A 248 -8.29 -2.77 -23.11
CA PRO A 248 -9.63 -3.11 -23.55
C PRO A 248 -9.66 -4.16 -24.68
N HIS A 249 -10.56 -5.14 -24.62
CA HIS A 249 -10.61 -6.26 -25.57
C HIS A 249 -10.92 -5.88 -27.03
N LYS A 250 -11.47 -4.68 -27.30
CA LYS A 250 -11.91 -4.24 -28.64
C LYS A 250 -11.04 -3.13 -29.27
N LEU A 251 -9.73 -3.13 -29.00
CA LEU A 251 -8.83 -2.12 -29.58
C LEU A 251 -8.48 -2.38 -31.05
N VAL A 252 -8.27 -3.64 -31.41
CA VAL A 252 -7.86 -4.06 -32.75
C VAL A 252 -8.76 -5.20 -33.19
N GLU A 253 -9.52 -4.97 -34.27
CA GLU A 253 -10.41 -5.97 -34.83
C GLU A 253 -9.67 -6.87 -35.81
N LYS A 254 -9.92 -8.19 -35.78
CA LYS A 254 -9.39 -9.09 -36.80
C LYS A 254 -10.21 -8.98 -38.08
N ILE A 255 -9.55 -8.66 -39.18
CA ILE A 255 -10.16 -8.40 -40.48
C ILE A 255 -9.89 -9.56 -41.43
N THR A 256 -10.92 -9.95 -42.17
CA THR A 256 -10.88 -11.00 -43.18
C THR A 256 -11.43 -10.48 -44.51
N ASP A 257 -11.25 -11.26 -45.58
CA ASP A 257 -11.79 -10.97 -46.92
C ASP A 257 -13.32 -10.72 -46.95
N ASN A 258 -14.06 -11.20 -45.94
CA ASN A 258 -15.52 -11.03 -45.86
C ASN A 258 -15.94 -9.75 -45.10
N ASN A 259 -15.13 -9.27 -44.14
CA ASN A 259 -15.50 -8.17 -43.24
C ASN A 259 -14.77 -6.84 -43.57
N TYR A 260 -13.73 -6.86 -44.39
CA TYR A 260 -12.93 -5.64 -44.60
C TYR A 260 -13.73 -4.46 -45.20
N MET A 261 -14.70 -4.72 -46.09
CA MET A 261 -15.54 -3.67 -46.67
C MET A 261 -16.43 -2.99 -45.62
N THR A 262 -17.09 -3.78 -44.77
CA THR A 262 -17.92 -3.28 -43.67
C THR A 262 -17.08 -2.53 -42.63
N PHE A 263 -15.87 -3.01 -42.37
CA PHE A 263 -14.92 -2.33 -41.51
C PHE A 263 -14.48 -0.98 -42.09
N LEU A 264 -14.12 -0.92 -43.38
CA LEU A 264 -13.67 0.32 -44.02
C LEU A 264 -14.81 1.34 -44.11
N ASP A 265 -16.05 0.94 -44.42
CA ASP A 265 -17.20 1.86 -44.56
C ASP A 265 -17.71 2.44 -43.22
N SER A 266 -17.27 1.88 -42.09
CA SER A 266 -17.66 2.34 -40.74
C SER A 266 -17.23 3.78 -40.40
N TRP A 267 -16.36 4.39 -41.22
CA TRP A 267 -15.84 5.74 -41.01
C TRP A 267 -16.94 6.81 -40.86
N ARG A 268 -18.11 6.64 -41.50
CA ARG A 268 -19.23 7.59 -41.42
C ARG A 268 -19.86 7.66 -40.03
N VAL A 269 -19.99 6.51 -39.39
CA VAL A 269 -20.61 6.37 -38.07
C VAL A 269 -19.62 6.77 -36.99
N GLU A 270 -18.38 6.29 -37.08
CA GLU A 270 -17.37 6.50 -36.04
C GLU A 270 -16.63 7.82 -36.17
N ASN A 271 -16.67 8.47 -37.34
CA ASN A 271 -15.95 9.72 -37.65
C ASN A 271 -14.44 9.61 -37.44
N LYS A 272 -13.85 8.46 -37.79
CA LYS A 272 -12.43 8.15 -37.60
C LYS A 272 -11.83 7.57 -38.89
N PRO A 273 -10.56 7.91 -39.23
CA PRO A 273 -9.78 7.15 -40.20
C PRO A 273 -9.58 5.71 -39.73
N THR A 274 -9.38 4.81 -40.69
CA THR A 274 -9.15 3.39 -40.43
C THR A 274 -7.74 3.01 -40.86
N VAL A 275 -7.08 2.20 -40.04
CA VAL A 275 -5.73 1.68 -40.30
C VAL A 275 -5.80 0.16 -40.36
N LEU A 276 -5.32 -0.42 -41.47
CA LEU A 276 -5.18 -1.86 -41.64
C LEU A 276 -3.71 -2.25 -41.46
N LEU A 277 -3.48 -3.14 -40.50
CA LEU A 277 -2.18 -3.71 -40.16
C LEU A 277 -2.08 -5.11 -40.72
N PHE A 278 -1.02 -5.37 -41.46
CA PHE A 278 -0.74 -6.66 -42.07
C PHE A 278 0.52 -7.24 -41.45
N ASP A 279 0.43 -8.44 -40.89
CA ASP A 279 1.58 -9.16 -40.35
C ASP A 279 1.42 -10.68 -40.53
N GLN A 280 2.52 -11.43 -40.48
CA GLN A 280 2.49 -12.90 -40.60
C GLN A 280 2.09 -13.61 -39.29
N VAL A 281 2.00 -12.87 -38.19
CA VAL A 281 1.73 -13.42 -36.87
C VAL A 281 0.21 -13.59 -36.68
N PRO A 282 -0.30 -14.79 -36.33
CA PRO A 282 -1.75 -15.05 -36.26
C PRO A 282 -2.46 -14.34 -35.09
N MET A 283 -1.67 -13.90 -34.10
CA MET A 283 -2.13 -13.12 -32.95
C MET A 283 -1.62 -11.70 -33.07
N VAL A 284 -2.48 -10.73 -32.74
CA VAL A 284 -2.15 -9.31 -32.80
C VAL A 284 -1.00 -9.01 -31.81
N PRO A 285 0.18 -8.59 -32.29
CA PRO A 285 1.30 -8.23 -31.41
C PRO A 285 0.95 -7.11 -30.43
N LEU A 286 1.54 -7.16 -29.23
CA LEU A 286 1.34 -6.16 -28.17
C LEU A 286 1.64 -4.73 -28.66
N LEU A 287 2.65 -4.57 -29.54
CA LEU A 287 2.98 -3.30 -30.17
C LEU A 287 1.75 -2.63 -30.79
N TYR A 288 0.99 -3.36 -31.60
CA TYR A 288 -0.18 -2.85 -32.31
C TYR A 288 -1.35 -2.55 -31.36
N LYS A 289 -1.50 -3.35 -30.30
CA LYS A 289 -2.52 -3.09 -29.26
C LYS A 289 -2.21 -1.80 -28.50
N LEU A 290 -0.94 -1.58 -28.15
CA LEU A 290 -0.49 -0.36 -27.47
C LEU A 290 -0.61 0.87 -28.39
N THR A 291 -0.30 0.73 -29.68
CA THR A 291 -0.51 1.82 -30.64
C THR A 291 -1.98 2.16 -30.80
N ALA A 292 -2.82 1.14 -30.89
CA ALA A 292 -4.26 1.31 -30.97
C ALA A 292 -4.84 1.95 -29.71
N PHE A 293 -4.35 1.57 -28.53
CA PHE A 293 -4.76 2.19 -27.26
C PHE A 293 -4.46 3.70 -27.22
N ALA A 294 -3.26 4.10 -27.65
CA ALA A 294 -2.85 5.51 -27.64
C ALA A 294 -3.65 6.40 -28.59
N PHE A 295 -4.12 5.85 -29.72
CA PHE A 295 -4.89 6.59 -30.72
C PHE A 295 -6.36 6.18 -30.80
N ARG A 296 -6.89 5.47 -29.80
CA ARG A 296 -8.25 4.93 -29.79
C ARG A 296 -9.34 5.98 -30.06
N ASP A 297 -9.08 7.22 -29.64
CA ASP A 297 -10.03 8.33 -29.77
C ASP A 297 -10.00 8.97 -31.16
N TYR A 298 -8.93 8.75 -31.95
CA TYR A 298 -8.72 9.38 -33.25
C TYR A 298 -8.82 8.38 -34.41
N VAL A 299 -8.31 7.16 -34.27
CA VAL A 299 -8.12 6.20 -35.37
C VAL A 299 -8.59 4.81 -34.96
N ARG A 300 -9.22 4.09 -35.89
CA ARG A 300 -9.64 2.70 -35.71
C ARG A 300 -8.60 1.75 -36.32
N PHE A 301 -8.28 0.66 -35.63
CA PHE A 301 -7.27 -0.30 -36.07
C PHE A 301 -7.90 -1.66 -36.42
N GLY A 302 -7.53 -2.19 -37.58
CA GLY A 302 -7.85 -3.53 -38.04
C GLY A 302 -6.57 -4.31 -38.29
N PHE A 303 -6.59 -5.61 -38.01
CA PHE A 303 -5.46 -6.51 -38.19
C PHE A 303 -5.80 -7.65 -39.14
N VAL A 304 -4.97 -7.84 -40.16
CA VAL A 304 -5.07 -8.91 -41.15
C VAL A 304 -3.88 -9.84 -40.98
N ASP A 305 -4.17 -11.12 -40.77
CA ASP A 305 -3.16 -12.18 -40.78
C ASP A 305 -2.79 -12.50 -42.23
N GLN A 306 -1.52 -12.27 -42.59
CA GLN A 306 -0.98 -12.59 -43.91
C GLN A 306 -0.75 -14.09 -44.11
N GLY A 307 -0.60 -14.85 -43.03
CA GLY A 307 -0.40 -16.30 -43.06
C GLY A 307 -1.68 -17.08 -43.35
N ASP A 308 -2.85 -16.45 -43.19
CA ASP A 308 -4.14 -17.09 -43.41
C ASP A 308 -4.49 -17.17 -44.91
N THR A 309 -4.78 -18.39 -45.37
CA THR A 309 -5.22 -18.68 -46.75
C THR A 309 -6.52 -17.96 -47.12
N HIS A 310 -7.35 -17.62 -46.13
CA HIS A 310 -8.62 -16.93 -46.34
C HIS A 310 -8.48 -15.44 -46.68
N ASN A 311 -7.29 -14.84 -46.55
CA ASN A 311 -7.06 -13.41 -46.76
C ASN A 311 -6.36 -13.09 -48.09
N THR A 312 -6.24 -14.08 -48.97
CA THR A 312 -5.44 -13.95 -50.20
C THR A 312 -6.01 -12.94 -51.20
N ARG A 313 -7.33 -12.67 -51.19
CA ARG A 313 -7.93 -11.66 -52.07
C ARG A 313 -7.52 -10.27 -51.65
N LEU A 314 -7.59 -9.97 -50.35
CA LEU A 314 -7.26 -8.66 -49.80
C LEU A 314 -5.77 -8.35 -49.93
N LEU A 315 -4.89 -9.35 -49.72
CA LEU A 315 -3.45 -9.19 -49.97
C LEU A 315 -3.14 -8.84 -51.43
N ARG A 316 -3.85 -9.47 -52.40
CA ARG A 316 -3.69 -9.17 -53.83
C ARG A 316 -4.27 -7.81 -54.21
N GLN A 317 -5.42 -7.44 -53.65
CA GLN A 317 -6.10 -6.17 -53.94
C GLN A 317 -5.22 -4.97 -53.62
N PHE A 318 -4.56 -4.98 -52.46
CA PHE A 318 -3.69 -3.89 -52.02
C PHE A 318 -2.20 -4.11 -52.35
N ASN A 319 -1.89 -5.15 -53.15
CA ASN A 319 -0.53 -5.49 -53.56
C ASN A 319 0.47 -5.58 -52.37
N ILE A 320 0.07 -6.29 -51.31
CA ILE A 320 0.84 -6.38 -50.07
C ILE A 320 1.95 -7.42 -50.21
N ASN A 321 3.18 -6.98 -49.92
CA ASN A 321 4.32 -7.87 -49.88
C ASN A 321 4.33 -8.63 -48.55
N THR A 322 4.31 -9.96 -48.63
CA THR A 322 4.21 -10.86 -47.48
C THR A 322 5.47 -10.89 -46.61
N TYR A 323 6.64 -10.49 -47.13
CA TYR A 323 7.91 -10.59 -46.39
C TYR A 323 8.17 -9.47 -45.38
N ALA A 324 7.27 -8.49 -45.27
CA ALA A 324 7.42 -7.40 -44.31
C ALA A 324 6.05 -6.90 -43.83
N PRO A 325 5.92 -6.55 -42.54
CA PRO A 325 4.67 -6.03 -42.04
C PRO A 325 4.38 -4.67 -42.69
N THR A 326 3.12 -4.47 -43.04
CA THR A 326 2.65 -3.33 -43.82
C THR A 326 1.47 -2.67 -43.09
N MET A 327 1.44 -1.35 -43.09
CA MET A 327 0.36 -0.56 -42.51
C MET A 327 -0.23 0.33 -43.60
N LEU A 328 -1.53 0.21 -43.82
CA LEU A 328 -2.30 1.02 -44.77
C LEU A 328 -3.24 1.93 -44.00
N LEU A 329 -3.35 3.19 -44.43
CA LEU A 329 -4.30 4.14 -43.85
C LEU A 329 -5.36 4.53 -44.87
N PHE A 330 -6.62 4.42 -44.45
CA PHE A 330 -7.80 4.82 -45.23
C PHE A 330 -8.51 5.96 -44.51
N LYS A 331 -9.05 6.89 -45.30
CA LYS A 331 -9.89 7.98 -44.79
C LYS A 331 -11.30 7.78 -45.35
N GLU A 332 -11.78 8.69 -46.19
CA GLU A 332 -13.11 8.59 -46.81
C GLU A 332 -13.15 7.70 -48.05
N ASP A 333 -12.00 7.56 -48.74
CA ASP A 333 -11.84 6.63 -49.85
C ASP A 333 -11.46 5.25 -49.32
N THR A 334 -12.30 4.25 -49.61
CA THR A 334 -12.12 2.85 -49.20
C THR A 334 -11.41 2.02 -50.25
N GLU A 335 -11.32 2.50 -51.50
CA GLU A 335 -10.67 1.78 -52.59
C GLU A 335 -9.16 1.96 -52.57
N LYS A 336 -8.70 3.17 -52.22
CA LYS A 336 -7.29 3.53 -52.22
C LYS A 336 -6.81 4.01 -50.86
N PRO A 337 -5.71 3.41 -50.33
CA PRO A 337 -5.09 3.94 -49.12
C PRO A 337 -4.47 5.31 -49.40
N VAL A 338 -4.57 6.21 -48.42
CA VAL A 338 -4.00 7.55 -48.46
C VAL A 338 -2.49 7.50 -48.25
N ASP A 339 -2.03 6.60 -47.38
CA ASP A 339 -0.64 6.46 -46.99
C ASP A 339 -0.31 5.01 -46.65
N ILE A 340 0.94 4.61 -46.89
CA ILE A 340 1.41 3.23 -46.77
C ILE A 340 2.81 3.24 -46.14
N ILE A 341 2.99 2.42 -45.10
CA ILE A 341 4.32 2.13 -44.55
C ILE A 341 4.58 0.64 -44.58
N GLN A 342 5.79 0.27 -45.01
CA GLN A 342 6.29 -1.10 -44.97
C GLN A 342 7.72 -1.11 -44.42
N ALA A 343 7.96 -1.86 -43.34
CA ALA A 343 9.29 -1.97 -42.75
C ALA A 343 9.50 -3.30 -42.02
N ARG A 344 10.62 -3.98 -42.29
CA ARG A 344 11.05 -5.20 -41.57
C ARG A 344 11.52 -4.79 -40.16
N GLY A 345 10.61 -4.81 -39.19
CA GLY A 345 10.85 -4.36 -37.82
C GLY A 345 10.23 -2.99 -37.52
N MET A 346 8.92 -2.86 -37.75
CA MET A 346 8.18 -1.63 -37.41
C MET A 346 8.38 -1.27 -35.93
N LYS A 347 8.93 -0.08 -35.68
CA LYS A 347 9.11 0.48 -34.34
C LYS A 347 7.92 1.35 -33.97
N ARG A 348 7.66 1.46 -32.66
CA ARG A 348 6.60 2.30 -32.08
C ARG A 348 6.63 3.74 -32.63
N GLN A 349 7.81 4.35 -32.68
CA GLN A 349 8.02 5.72 -33.15
C GLN A 349 7.54 5.95 -34.59
N ILE A 350 7.82 5.01 -35.50
CA ILE A 350 7.42 5.11 -36.90
C ILE A 350 5.89 5.04 -37.01
N MET A 351 5.27 4.14 -36.23
CA MET A 351 3.81 4.03 -36.18
C MET A 351 3.17 5.29 -35.58
N ASP A 352 3.74 5.83 -34.51
CA ASP A 352 3.28 7.08 -33.90
C ASP A 352 3.34 8.23 -34.89
N GLU A 353 4.46 8.40 -35.59
CA GLU A 353 4.61 9.45 -36.60
C GLU A 353 3.58 9.32 -37.72
N PHE A 354 3.44 8.12 -38.29
CA PHE A 354 2.49 7.83 -39.36
C PHE A 354 1.04 8.12 -38.99
N VAL A 355 0.59 7.60 -37.85
CA VAL A 355 -0.77 7.83 -37.36
C VAL A 355 -0.94 9.29 -36.97
N SER A 356 0.10 9.92 -36.41
CA SER A 356 0.02 11.32 -35.99
C SER A 356 -0.12 12.32 -37.13
N ASN A 357 0.47 12.01 -38.29
CA ASN A 357 0.33 12.82 -39.50
C ASN A 357 -1.06 12.69 -40.14
N ASN A 358 -1.78 11.60 -39.83
CA ASN A 358 -3.04 11.23 -40.46
C ASN A 358 -4.19 11.01 -39.46
N LYS A 359 -4.17 11.68 -38.31
CA LYS A 359 -5.16 11.51 -37.22
C LYS A 359 -6.61 11.82 -37.62
N PHE A 360 -6.81 12.68 -38.62
CA PHE A 360 -8.12 13.17 -39.02
C PHE A 360 -8.46 12.76 -40.44
N LEU A 361 -9.77 12.61 -40.66
CA LEU A 361 -10.39 12.60 -41.98
C LEU A 361 -10.04 13.89 -42.74
N GLN A 362 -10.18 13.90 -44.07
CA GLN A 362 -10.00 15.11 -44.86
C GLN A 362 -11.07 16.15 -44.51
N VAL A 363 -12.30 15.69 -44.32
CA VAL A 363 -13.45 16.49 -43.88
C VAL A 363 -14.13 15.80 -42.70
N PRO A 364 -13.60 15.95 -41.47
CA PRO A 364 -14.20 15.37 -40.27
C PRO A 364 -15.54 16.03 -39.90
N ARG A 365 -16.42 15.25 -39.27
CA ARG A 365 -17.62 15.76 -38.60
C ARG A 365 -17.23 16.44 -37.29
N LEU A 366 -17.77 17.62 -37.00
CA LEU A 366 -17.56 18.25 -35.69
C LEU A 366 -18.54 17.69 -34.66
N VAL A 367 -18.05 16.76 -33.86
CA VAL A 367 -18.86 16.03 -32.88
C VAL A 367 -18.62 16.47 -31.44
N ASN A 368 -17.44 16.99 -31.13
CA ASN A 368 -17.03 17.35 -29.77
C ASN A 368 -16.24 18.66 -29.78
N GLN A 369 -16.30 19.41 -28.68
CA GLN A 369 -15.54 20.62 -28.45
C GLN A 369 -14.02 20.40 -28.60
N GLN A 370 -13.51 19.27 -28.07
CA GLN A 370 -12.07 18.93 -28.20
C GLN A 370 -11.63 18.82 -29.66
N LEU A 371 -12.44 18.15 -30.50
CA LEU A 371 -12.16 18.01 -31.93
C LEU A 371 -12.20 19.37 -32.63
N PHE A 372 -13.14 20.23 -32.25
CA PHE A 372 -13.23 21.59 -32.78
C PHE A 372 -12.04 22.47 -32.36
N ASP A 373 -11.56 22.34 -31.13
CA ASP A 373 -10.37 23.04 -30.65
C ASP A 373 -9.09 22.61 -31.37
N GLU A 374 -8.95 21.32 -31.70
CA GLU A 374 -7.79 20.80 -32.44
C GLU A 374 -7.81 21.16 -33.93
N LEU A 375 -8.97 21.06 -34.59
CA LEU A 375 -9.13 21.39 -36.01
C LEU A 375 -9.09 22.91 -36.25
N CYS A 376 -9.72 23.67 -35.37
CA CYS A 376 -9.87 25.11 -35.44
C CYS A 376 -9.26 25.78 -34.19
N PRO A 377 -7.93 25.84 -34.09
CA PRO A 377 -7.27 26.42 -32.92
C PRO A 377 -7.50 27.92 -32.85
N VAL A 378 -7.57 28.44 -31.62
CA VAL A 378 -7.60 29.88 -31.36
C VAL A 378 -6.33 30.52 -31.92
N LYS A 379 -6.45 31.71 -32.50
CA LYS A 379 -5.31 32.50 -32.94
C LYS A 379 -4.33 32.77 -31.78
N GLN A 380 -3.22 32.03 -31.75
CA GLN A 380 -2.18 32.18 -30.73
C GLN A 380 -1.10 33.20 -31.15
N PHE A 381 -0.80 33.38 -32.45
CA PHE A 381 0.22 34.33 -32.94
C PHE A 381 -0.03 34.83 -34.38
N HIS A 382 0.57 35.97 -34.77
CA HIS A 382 0.39 36.63 -36.07
C HIS A 382 0.84 35.83 -37.32
N ARG A 383 1.60 34.73 -37.18
CA ARG A 383 2.28 34.06 -38.31
C ARG A 383 1.61 32.80 -38.89
N ARG A 384 0.57 32.23 -38.27
CA ARG A 384 -0.15 31.07 -38.82
C ARG A 384 -1.65 31.17 -38.54
N ARG A 385 -2.36 31.97 -39.34
CA ARG A 385 -3.83 31.97 -39.33
C ARG A 385 -4.30 30.63 -39.90
N LYS A 386 -5.25 29.99 -39.24
CA LYS A 386 -5.93 28.81 -39.77
C LYS A 386 -7.39 29.19 -39.95
N TYR A 387 -7.94 28.88 -41.11
CA TYR A 387 -9.33 29.10 -41.43
C TYR A 387 -10.05 27.77 -41.50
N CYS A 388 -11.22 27.72 -40.87
CA CYS A 388 -12.06 26.56 -40.93
C CYS A 388 -13.21 26.80 -41.89
N VAL A 389 -13.34 25.93 -42.88
CA VAL A 389 -14.44 25.92 -43.84
C VAL A 389 -15.41 24.86 -43.37
N LEU A 390 -16.54 25.29 -42.82
CA LEU A 390 -17.59 24.44 -42.28
C LEU A 390 -18.72 24.30 -43.29
N LEU A 391 -19.09 23.06 -43.61
CA LEU A 391 -20.34 22.75 -44.29
C LEU A 391 -21.42 22.44 -43.26
N ILE A 392 -22.48 23.24 -43.25
CA ILE A 392 -23.70 22.98 -42.48
C ILE A 392 -24.68 22.27 -43.42
N THR A 393 -25.03 21.03 -43.08
CA THR A 393 -25.83 20.15 -43.95
C THR A 393 -26.82 19.30 -43.15
N GLY A 394 -27.78 18.67 -43.82
CA GLY A 394 -28.69 17.69 -43.24
C GLY A 394 -28.13 16.26 -43.35
N GLU A 395 -28.74 15.33 -42.61
CA GLU A 395 -28.40 13.90 -42.65
C GLU A 395 -29.12 13.15 -43.78
N ASP A 396 -30.16 13.76 -44.35
CA ASP A 396 -30.99 13.14 -45.38
C ASP A 396 -30.21 12.77 -46.64
N GLN A 397 -30.64 11.70 -47.32
CA GLN A 397 -30.02 11.22 -48.55
C GLN A 397 -29.97 12.27 -49.67
N THR A 398 -30.87 13.25 -49.63
CA THR A 398 -30.92 14.39 -50.55
C THR A 398 -29.65 15.23 -50.54
N PHE A 399 -28.93 15.27 -49.40
CA PHE A 399 -27.74 16.12 -49.22
C PHE A 399 -26.42 15.38 -49.52
N LEU A 400 -26.45 14.05 -49.67
CA LEU A 400 -25.27 13.24 -50.02
C LEU A 400 -24.51 13.72 -51.27
N PRO A 401 -25.13 14.09 -52.41
CA PRO A 401 -24.38 14.57 -53.57
C PRO A 401 -23.64 15.88 -53.29
N GLY A 402 -24.26 16.82 -52.56
CA GLY A 402 -23.63 18.07 -52.15
C GLY A 402 -22.46 17.85 -51.18
N ASN A 403 -22.62 16.91 -50.23
CA ASN A 403 -21.57 16.54 -49.30
C ASN A 403 -20.38 15.88 -50.01
N LYS A 404 -20.64 15.01 -51.00
CA LYS A 404 -19.60 14.40 -51.84
C LYS A 404 -18.86 15.47 -52.66
N ALA A 405 -19.58 16.39 -53.28
CA ALA A 405 -18.95 17.48 -54.03
C ALA A 405 -18.07 18.38 -53.13
N PHE A 406 -18.45 18.57 -51.87
CA PHE A 406 -17.64 19.30 -50.88
C PHE A 406 -16.37 18.53 -50.49
N LEU A 407 -16.49 17.22 -50.29
CA LEU A 407 -15.35 16.34 -50.06
C LEU A 407 -14.36 16.41 -51.25
N ASP A 408 -14.86 16.28 -52.47
CA ASP A 408 -14.06 16.35 -53.69
C ASP A 408 -13.35 17.71 -53.79
N PHE A 409 -14.06 18.81 -53.49
CA PHE A 409 -13.48 20.15 -53.45
C PHE A 409 -12.39 20.30 -52.38
N ALA A 410 -12.60 19.76 -51.18
CA ALA A 410 -11.62 19.76 -50.10
C ALA A 410 -10.37 18.93 -50.46
N SER A 411 -10.56 17.79 -51.11
CA SER A 411 -9.48 16.91 -51.56
C SER A 411 -8.58 17.58 -52.62
N ALA A 412 -9.16 18.43 -53.47
CA ALA A 412 -8.43 19.22 -54.47
C ALA A 412 -7.69 20.42 -53.84
N ASN A 413 -8.19 20.98 -52.74
CA ASN A 413 -7.68 22.20 -52.11
C ASN A 413 -6.93 21.94 -50.79
N LYS A 414 -5.90 21.10 -50.83
CA LYS A 414 -5.05 20.78 -49.66
C LYS A 414 -4.06 21.91 -49.37
N LYS A 415 -4.51 22.98 -48.70
CA LYS A 415 -3.62 24.04 -48.16
C LYS A 415 -3.57 23.92 -46.64
N ASP A 416 -2.39 23.96 -46.02
CA ASP A 416 -2.23 23.81 -44.55
C ASP A 416 -2.97 24.85 -43.71
N VAL A 417 -3.25 26.01 -44.32
CA VAL A 417 -3.98 27.13 -43.74
C VAL A 417 -5.48 26.82 -43.64
N LEU A 418 -6.01 25.98 -44.52
CA LEU A 418 -7.43 25.65 -44.60
C LEU A 418 -7.70 24.30 -43.94
N ARG A 419 -8.75 24.23 -43.12
CA ARG A 419 -9.27 22.98 -42.61
C ARG A 419 -10.75 22.90 -42.94
N PHE A 420 -11.14 21.80 -43.57
CA PHE A 420 -12.52 21.55 -43.94
C PHE A 420 -13.15 20.67 -42.88
N ALA A 421 -14.40 20.93 -42.53
CA ALA A 421 -15.19 20.08 -41.64
C ALA A 421 -16.67 20.26 -41.97
N TYR A 422 -17.52 19.37 -41.45
CA TYR A 422 -18.96 19.50 -41.62
C TYR A 422 -19.72 19.26 -40.33
N VAL A 423 -20.96 19.75 -40.29
CA VAL A 423 -21.84 19.72 -39.13
C VAL A 423 -23.26 19.40 -39.58
N TYR A 424 -23.93 18.52 -38.83
CA TYR A 424 -25.36 18.28 -39.02
C TYR A 424 -26.18 19.35 -38.29
N GLN A 425 -27.03 20.03 -39.04
CA GLN A 425 -27.86 21.11 -38.52
C GLN A 425 -28.71 20.66 -37.34
N HIS A 426 -29.34 19.48 -37.42
CA HIS A 426 -30.18 18.92 -36.36
C HIS A 426 -29.43 18.55 -35.07
N GLN A 427 -28.17 18.10 -35.17
CA GLN A 427 -27.41 17.63 -34.00
C GLN A 427 -26.72 18.81 -33.26
N GLN A 428 -26.26 19.83 -33.99
CA GLN A 428 -25.58 21.01 -33.44
C GLN A 428 -26.39 22.30 -33.64
N GLN A 429 -27.64 22.32 -33.18
CA GLN A 429 -28.54 23.47 -33.29
C GLN A 429 -27.94 24.79 -32.72
N PRO A 430 -27.31 24.82 -31.54
CA PRO A 430 -26.80 26.06 -30.97
C PRO A 430 -25.70 26.72 -31.83
N LEU A 431 -24.82 25.92 -32.43
CA LEU A 431 -23.79 26.40 -33.34
C LEU A 431 -24.41 26.99 -34.62
N CYS A 432 -25.38 26.29 -35.19
CA CYS A 432 -26.03 26.70 -36.43
C CYS A 432 -26.82 28.01 -36.23
N GLN A 433 -27.51 28.17 -35.10
CA GLN A 433 -28.22 29.41 -34.76
C GLN A 433 -27.27 30.61 -34.61
N ALA A 434 -26.08 30.40 -34.04
CA ALA A 434 -25.09 31.46 -33.88
C ALA A 434 -24.47 31.90 -35.22
N LEU A 435 -24.26 30.97 -36.15
CA LEU A 435 -23.66 31.26 -37.46
C LEU A 435 -24.70 31.74 -38.49
N LEU A 436 -25.94 31.25 -38.42
CA LEU A 436 -27.01 31.54 -39.37
C LEU A 436 -28.25 32.15 -38.69
N PRO A 437 -28.13 33.37 -38.11
CA PRO A 437 -29.21 33.97 -37.32
C PRO A 437 -30.48 34.30 -38.14
N ASN A 438 -30.36 34.49 -39.47
CA ASN A 438 -31.44 34.98 -40.34
C ASN A 438 -31.90 33.96 -41.41
N GLN A 439 -31.40 32.72 -41.39
CA GLN A 439 -31.76 31.72 -42.39
C GLN A 439 -32.19 30.43 -41.71
N ALA A 440 -33.50 30.16 -41.71
CA ALA A 440 -34.07 28.83 -41.51
C ALA A 440 -33.80 27.98 -42.76
N SER A 441 -32.54 27.86 -43.14
CA SER A 441 -32.13 27.28 -44.40
C SER A 441 -32.38 25.77 -44.36
N LEU A 442 -33.35 25.32 -45.14
CA LEU A 442 -33.53 23.92 -45.55
C LEU A 442 -32.40 23.46 -46.49
N THR A 443 -31.57 24.39 -46.98
CA THR A 443 -30.47 24.11 -47.92
C THR A 443 -29.11 24.14 -47.23
N PRO A 444 -28.17 23.27 -47.63
CA PRO A 444 -26.83 23.25 -47.06
C PRO A 444 -26.11 24.57 -47.31
N GLN A 445 -25.25 24.97 -46.39
CA GLN A 445 -24.52 26.23 -46.49
C GLN A 445 -23.08 26.07 -46.03
N VAL A 446 -22.16 26.75 -46.73
CA VAL A 446 -20.75 26.76 -46.38
C VAL A 446 -20.43 28.05 -45.63
N VAL A 447 -19.71 27.94 -44.52
CA VAL A 447 -19.29 29.04 -43.67
C VAL A 447 -17.78 28.98 -43.47
N ILE A 448 -17.09 30.09 -43.71
CA ILE A 448 -15.67 30.22 -43.43
C ILE A 448 -15.52 30.96 -42.11
N LEU A 449 -14.74 30.42 -41.17
CA LEU A 449 -14.54 31.02 -39.85
C LEU A 449 -13.08 31.05 -39.39
N GLU A 450 -12.78 32.03 -38.54
CA GLU A 450 -11.52 32.25 -37.83
C GLU A 450 -11.81 32.43 -36.32
N ARG A 451 -11.17 31.63 -35.46
CA ARG A 451 -11.29 31.78 -34.00
C ARG A 451 -10.35 32.83 -33.43
N ARG A 452 -10.92 33.77 -32.65
CA ARG A 452 -10.19 34.90 -32.05
C ARG A 452 -9.94 34.75 -30.55
N SER A 453 -10.80 34.04 -29.81
CA SER A 453 -10.64 33.84 -28.37
C SER A 453 -11.00 32.41 -27.95
N GLN A 454 -10.45 32.00 -26.80
CA GLN A 454 -10.88 30.77 -26.09
C GLN A 454 -12.34 30.86 -25.64
N ALA A 455 -12.85 32.07 -25.37
CA ALA A 455 -14.25 32.33 -25.01
C ALA A 455 -15.25 32.22 -26.19
N GLY A 456 -14.90 31.50 -27.26
CA GLY A 456 -15.81 31.23 -28.38
C GLY A 456 -16.00 32.38 -29.39
N LYS A 457 -15.30 33.52 -29.27
CA LYS A 457 -15.41 34.62 -30.25
C LYS A 457 -14.82 34.22 -31.61
N VAL A 458 -15.63 34.32 -32.66
CA VAL A 458 -15.25 34.01 -34.05
C VAL A 458 -15.56 35.17 -34.98
N LEU A 459 -14.73 35.28 -36.03
CA LEU A 459 -15.08 36.04 -37.23
C LEU A 459 -15.45 35.03 -38.30
N TYR A 460 -16.57 35.25 -38.98
CA TYR A 460 -17.06 34.31 -39.98
C TYR A 460 -17.71 35.02 -41.16
N ARG A 461 -17.89 34.26 -42.24
CA ARG A 461 -18.64 34.68 -43.42
C ARG A 461 -19.28 33.46 -44.07
N SER A 462 -20.57 33.55 -44.38
CA SER A 462 -21.31 32.52 -45.10
C SER A 462 -21.21 32.74 -46.62
N VAL A 463 -21.06 31.65 -47.38
CA VAL A 463 -21.16 31.68 -48.85
C VAL A 463 -22.62 31.92 -49.23
N SER A 464 -22.87 32.90 -50.10
CA SER A 464 -24.20 33.24 -50.59
C SER A 464 -24.67 32.28 -51.69
N GLY A 465 -25.93 31.83 -51.60
CA GLY A 465 -26.59 31.01 -52.63
C GLY A 465 -26.75 29.53 -52.29
N GLY A 466 -26.49 29.11 -51.06
CA GLY A 466 -26.55 27.70 -50.64
C GLY A 466 -25.43 26.85 -51.26
N TRP A 467 -25.40 25.57 -50.90
CA TRP A 467 -24.45 24.60 -51.40
C TRP A 467 -25.20 23.37 -51.91
N ASN A 468 -25.22 23.18 -53.23
CA ASN A 468 -25.73 21.98 -53.88
C ASN A 468 -24.62 21.14 -54.54
N GLY A 469 -23.39 21.67 -54.57
CA GLY A 469 -22.23 21.00 -55.18
C GLY A 469 -22.05 21.27 -56.67
N SER A 470 -22.79 22.23 -57.24
CA SER A 470 -22.62 22.69 -58.62
C SER A 470 -21.22 23.26 -58.86
N GLU A 471 -20.77 23.25 -60.11
CA GLU A 471 -19.48 23.85 -60.48
C GLU A 471 -19.44 25.37 -60.20
N GLU A 472 -20.59 26.05 -60.26
CA GLU A 472 -20.71 27.45 -59.88
C GLU A 472 -20.49 27.67 -58.38
N ASP A 473 -21.02 26.79 -57.52
CA ASP A 473 -20.78 26.85 -56.07
C ASP A 473 -19.30 26.63 -55.75
N LYS A 474 -18.66 25.66 -56.42
CA LYS A 474 -17.23 25.38 -56.26
C LYS A 474 -16.37 26.58 -56.66
N TYR A 475 -16.69 27.21 -57.80
CA TYR A 475 -15.99 28.40 -58.26
C TYR A 475 -16.16 29.56 -57.27
N ARG A 476 -17.39 29.81 -56.81
CA ARG A 476 -17.69 30.84 -55.79
C ARG A 476 -16.90 30.62 -54.50
N LEU A 477 -16.87 29.39 -53.99
CA LEU A 477 -16.12 29.07 -52.78
C LEU A 477 -14.61 29.26 -52.98
N HIS A 478 -14.08 28.83 -54.14
CA HIS A 478 -12.67 29.00 -54.46
C HIS A 478 -12.28 30.48 -54.53
N GLU A 479 -13.06 31.31 -55.22
CA GLU A 479 -12.85 32.75 -55.32
C GLU A 479 -12.84 33.41 -53.93
N GLN A 480 -13.78 33.06 -53.05
CA GLN A 480 -13.83 33.60 -51.69
C GLN A 480 -12.61 33.20 -50.85
N LEU A 481 -12.11 31.97 -51.03
CA LEU A 481 -10.89 31.51 -50.36
C LEU A 481 -9.65 32.25 -50.86
N GLU A 482 -9.56 32.57 -52.16
CA GLU A 482 -8.48 33.39 -52.71
C GLU A 482 -8.53 34.84 -52.22
N LEU A 483 -9.73 35.43 -52.17
CA LEU A 483 -9.91 36.79 -51.63
C LEU A 483 -9.49 36.87 -50.16
N LEU A 484 -9.83 35.85 -49.38
CA LEU A 484 -9.46 35.75 -47.97
C LEU A 484 -7.95 35.53 -47.75
N GLN A 485 -7.25 34.92 -48.72
CA GLN A 485 -5.79 34.87 -48.71
C GLN A 485 -5.14 36.24 -48.94
N LYS A 486 -5.79 37.10 -49.74
CA LYS A 486 -5.31 38.46 -50.05
C LYS A 486 -5.63 39.44 -48.94
N ASP A 487 -6.86 39.43 -48.43
CA ASP A 487 -7.33 40.32 -47.38
C ASP A 487 -8.07 39.56 -46.25
N PRO A 488 -7.51 39.48 -45.04
CA PRO A 488 -8.18 38.83 -43.93
C PRO A 488 -9.34 39.63 -43.33
N ALA A 489 -9.49 40.92 -43.67
CA ALA A 489 -10.65 41.73 -43.26
C ALA A 489 -11.94 41.31 -43.99
N TYR A 490 -11.83 40.41 -44.97
CA TYR A 490 -12.96 39.84 -45.70
C TYR A 490 -13.99 39.14 -44.79
N LEU A 491 -13.57 38.65 -43.61
CA LEU A 491 -14.47 38.12 -42.58
C LEU A 491 -15.07 39.28 -41.77
N SER A 492 -16.28 39.69 -42.14
CA SER A 492 -16.94 40.87 -41.56
C SER A 492 -17.85 40.58 -40.37
N SER A 493 -18.38 39.36 -40.23
CA SER A 493 -19.37 39.04 -39.20
C SER A 493 -18.69 38.50 -37.94
N ASP A 494 -19.06 39.02 -36.78
CA ASP A 494 -18.64 38.53 -35.48
C ASP A 494 -19.76 37.73 -34.79
N ALA A 495 -19.39 36.63 -34.15
CA ALA A 495 -20.31 35.85 -33.31
C ALA A 495 -19.57 35.25 -32.10
N VAL A 496 -20.34 34.91 -31.08
CA VAL A 496 -19.89 34.12 -29.93
C VAL A 496 -20.48 32.73 -30.08
N LEU A 497 -19.63 31.73 -30.31
CA LEU A 497 -20.07 30.35 -30.45
C LEU A 497 -20.32 29.72 -29.06
N PRO A 498 -21.45 29.03 -28.88
CA PRO A 498 -21.64 28.17 -27.72
C PRO A 498 -20.73 26.94 -27.79
N GLU A 499 -20.56 26.24 -26.67
CA GLU A 499 -19.87 24.95 -26.65
C GLU A 499 -20.64 23.91 -27.48
N LEU A 500 -19.90 23.05 -28.18
CA LEU A 500 -20.50 21.99 -29.01
C LEU A 500 -21.11 20.88 -28.15
N ASN A 501 -22.25 20.35 -28.61
CA ASN A 501 -22.86 19.17 -28.00
C ASN A 501 -22.01 17.94 -28.32
N ASN A 502 -21.69 17.10 -27.34
CA ASN A 502 -20.93 15.87 -27.58
C ASN A 502 -21.86 14.75 -28.07
N GLU A 503 -21.94 14.51 -29.39
CA GLU A 503 -22.85 13.52 -29.97
C GLU A 503 -22.43 12.07 -29.67
N MET A 504 -21.12 11.85 -29.48
CA MET A 504 -20.57 10.51 -29.18
C MET A 504 -20.53 10.20 -27.68
N ALA A 505 -20.96 11.14 -26.83
CA ALA A 505 -21.10 10.85 -25.41
C ALA A 505 -22.27 9.88 -25.23
N PRO A 506 -22.08 8.75 -24.51
CA PRO A 506 -23.21 7.90 -24.15
C PRO A 506 -24.22 8.73 -23.36
N ILE A 507 -25.51 8.49 -23.64
CA ILE A 507 -26.63 9.10 -22.91
C ILE A 507 -26.35 8.97 -21.41
N PHE A 508 -26.72 9.98 -20.62
CA PHE A 508 -26.44 10.03 -19.17
C PHE A 508 -26.72 8.70 -18.45
N ILE A 509 -27.82 8.01 -18.79
CA ILE A 509 -28.19 6.71 -18.23
C ILE A 509 -27.16 5.63 -18.59
N ILE A 510 -26.73 5.55 -19.85
CA ILE A 510 -25.71 4.59 -20.31
C ILE A 510 -24.37 4.92 -19.64
N ARG A 511 -24.02 6.20 -19.47
CA ARG A 511 -22.82 6.59 -18.72
C ARG A 511 -22.90 6.13 -17.26
N TRP A 512 -24.06 6.26 -16.63
CA TRP A 512 -24.27 5.82 -15.26
C TRP A 512 -24.26 4.29 -15.14
N ILE A 513 -24.87 3.57 -16.09
CA ILE A 513 -24.82 2.11 -16.16
C ILE A 513 -23.40 1.62 -16.39
N ASN A 514 -22.64 2.23 -17.31
CA ASN A 514 -21.25 1.88 -17.56
C ASN A 514 -20.38 2.19 -16.33
N ALA A 515 -20.59 3.33 -15.68
CA ALA A 515 -19.89 3.66 -14.44
C ALA A 515 -20.26 2.71 -13.29
N ALA A 516 -21.53 2.33 -13.17
CA ALA A 516 -21.99 1.36 -12.19
C ALA A 516 -21.46 -0.04 -12.50
N TYR A 517 -21.41 -0.43 -13.78
CA TYR A 517 -20.84 -1.68 -14.24
C TYR A 517 -19.33 -1.73 -13.98
N ASP A 518 -18.60 -0.68 -14.32
CA ASP A 518 -17.18 -0.53 -14.00
C ASP A 518 -16.94 -0.57 -12.49
N TYR A 519 -17.80 0.06 -11.69
CA TYR A 519 -17.73 0.03 -10.22
C TYR A 519 -18.07 -1.35 -9.65
N ILE A 520 -19.05 -2.05 -10.20
CA ILE A 520 -19.43 -3.41 -9.81
C ILE A 520 -18.33 -4.39 -10.20
N LEU A 521 -17.74 -4.27 -11.39
CA LEU A 521 -16.59 -5.06 -11.80
C LEU A 521 -15.37 -4.76 -10.92
N GLN A 522 -15.15 -3.50 -10.56
CA GLN A 522 -14.09 -3.13 -9.63
C GLN A 522 -14.31 -3.77 -8.26
N ILE A 523 -15.53 -3.69 -7.72
CA ILE A 523 -15.89 -4.38 -6.48
C ILE A 523 -15.70 -5.89 -6.64
N TYR A 524 -16.13 -6.45 -7.76
CA TYR A 524 -15.99 -7.88 -8.04
C TYR A 524 -14.50 -8.28 -8.03
N ASP A 525 -13.63 -7.55 -8.73
CA ASP A 525 -12.19 -7.80 -8.77
C ASP A 525 -11.53 -7.60 -7.39
N ASP A 526 -11.90 -6.55 -6.67
CA ASP A 526 -11.39 -6.27 -5.33
C ASP A 526 -11.85 -7.34 -4.31
N LEU A 527 -13.10 -7.79 -4.40
CA LEU A 527 -13.73 -8.77 -3.51
C LEU A 527 -13.29 -10.21 -3.80
N LEU A 528 -13.16 -10.59 -5.07
CA LEU A 528 -12.89 -11.97 -5.50
C LEU A 528 -11.43 -12.26 -5.82
N TYR A 529 -10.65 -11.29 -6.26
CA TYR A 529 -9.26 -11.53 -6.67
C TYR A 529 -8.24 -10.90 -5.73
N SER A 530 -8.44 -9.65 -5.30
CA SER A 530 -7.46 -8.97 -4.43
C SER A 530 -7.48 -9.51 -2.98
N ASN A 531 -8.67 -9.78 -2.45
CA ASN A 531 -8.87 -10.08 -1.02
C ASN A 531 -9.52 -11.45 -0.75
N TRP A 532 -9.53 -12.40 -1.70
CA TRP A 532 -10.20 -13.71 -1.50
C TRP A 532 -9.77 -14.42 -0.21
N ARG A 533 -8.49 -14.29 0.17
CA ARG A 533 -7.95 -14.83 1.43
C ARG A 533 -8.50 -14.13 2.68
N GLU A 534 -8.81 -12.84 2.59
CA GLU A 534 -9.35 -12.05 3.70
C GLU A 534 -10.90 -12.12 3.76
N MET A 535 -11.55 -12.49 2.65
CA MET A 535 -13.02 -12.61 2.53
C MET A 535 -13.59 -13.98 2.93
N MET A 536 -12.77 -15.04 2.97
CA MET A 536 -13.18 -16.37 3.46
C MET A 536 -13.96 -16.38 4.79
N PRO A 537 -13.52 -15.65 5.85
CA PRO A 537 -14.28 -15.59 7.10
C PRO A 537 -15.64 -14.90 6.95
N ILE A 538 -15.75 -13.87 6.12
CA ILE A 538 -17.01 -13.14 5.88
C ILE A 538 -17.99 -14.04 5.09
N LEU A 539 -17.50 -14.72 4.05
CA LEU A 539 -18.29 -15.70 3.30
C LEU A 539 -18.76 -16.84 4.21
N SER A 540 -17.89 -17.37 5.06
CA SER A 540 -18.27 -18.39 6.05
C SER A 540 -19.36 -17.89 7.01
N LEU A 541 -19.29 -16.63 7.45
CA LEU A 541 -20.29 -16.01 8.31
C LEU A 541 -21.63 -15.87 7.58
N ILE A 542 -21.64 -15.40 6.33
CA ILE A 542 -22.84 -15.29 5.51
C ILE A 542 -23.48 -16.66 5.25
N PHE A 543 -22.68 -17.67 4.87
CA PHE A 543 -23.16 -19.04 4.68
C PHE A 543 -23.74 -19.62 5.98
N SER A 544 -23.11 -19.36 7.12
CA SER A 544 -23.64 -19.80 8.43
C SER A 544 -24.95 -19.10 8.78
N ALA A 545 -25.08 -17.81 8.50
CA ALA A 545 -26.30 -17.04 8.73
C ALA A 545 -27.45 -17.53 7.84
N LEU A 546 -27.19 -17.75 6.54
CA LEU A 546 -28.15 -18.31 5.59
C LEU A 546 -28.58 -19.72 5.99
N PHE A 547 -27.64 -20.56 6.45
CA PHE A 547 -27.94 -21.90 6.93
C PHE A 547 -28.84 -21.89 8.17
N ILE A 548 -28.61 -20.97 9.11
CA ILE A 548 -29.48 -20.78 10.28
C ILE A 548 -30.87 -20.31 9.86
N LEU A 549 -30.95 -19.32 8.97
CA LEU A 549 -32.22 -18.75 8.49
C LEU A 549 -33.04 -19.82 7.74
N PHE A 550 -32.42 -20.54 6.82
CA PHE A 550 -33.06 -21.63 6.07
C PHE A 550 -33.42 -22.81 6.98
N GLY A 551 -32.55 -23.15 7.94
CA GLY A 551 -32.82 -24.16 8.96
C GLY A 551 -34.03 -23.82 9.83
N THR A 552 -34.18 -22.55 10.25
CA THR A 552 -35.37 -22.12 11.02
C THR A 552 -36.66 -22.17 10.21
N VAL A 553 -36.61 -21.81 8.92
CA VAL A 553 -37.77 -21.89 8.02
C VAL A 553 -38.19 -23.35 7.79
N ILE A 554 -37.23 -24.27 7.61
CA ILE A 554 -37.52 -25.71 7.49
C ILE A 554 -38.12 -26.26 8.78
N ILE A 555 -37.55 -25.94 9.94
CA ILE A 555 -38.04 -26.44 11.23
C ILE A 555 -39.47 -25.94 11.51
N GLN A 556 -39.77 -24.68 11.19
CA GLN A 556 -41.14 -24.14 11.29
C GLN A 556 -42.11 -24.77 10.29
N ALA A 557 -41.66 -25.11 9.07
CA ALA A 557 -42.49 -25.76 8.07
C ALA A 557 -42.84 -27.22 8.42
N PHE A 558 -42.06 -27.87 9.29
CA PHE A 558 -42.28 -29.26 9.72
C PHE A 558 -42.76 -29.43 11.17
N SER A 559 -42.92 -28.35 11.94
CA SER A 559 -43.50 -28.41 13.29
C SER A 559 -44.99 -28.06 13.26
N GLU A 560 -45.86 -29.04 12.99
CA GLU A 560 -47.29 -28.92 13.32
C GLU A 560 -47.52 -29.23 14.81
N PRO A 561 -48.44 -28.55 15.51
CA PRO A 561 -48.68 -28.76 16.94
C PRO A 561 -49.77 -29.81 17.15
N GLY A 562 -49.41 -30.97 17.70
CA GLY A 562 -50.35 -32.02 18.11
C GLY A 562 -50.15 -32.41 19.58
N GLU A 563 -51.16 -32.14 20.40
CA GLU A 563 -51.25 -32.56 21.81
C GLU A 563 -51.38 -34.08 21.99
N ASN A 564 -50.72 -34.64 23.02
CA ASN A 564 -51.31 -35.42 24.13
C ASN A 564 -50.28 -36.33 24.85
N LYS A 565 -50.26 -36.27 26.19
CA LYS A 565 -49.68 -37.24 27.14
C LYS A 565 -50.73 -38.33 27.46
N PRO A 566 -50.45 -39.40 28.25
CA PRO A 566 -49.20 -40.17 28.48
C PRO A 566 -49.43 -41.71 28.46
N GLN A 567 -48.39 -42.56 28.42
CA GLN A 567 -48.30 -43.83 29.21
C GLN A 567 -46.99 -44.62 29.00
N LYS A 568 -46.48 -45.21 30.09
CA LYS A 568 -45.47 -46.30 30.13
C LYS A 568 -46.23 -47.65 30.15
N PRO A 569 -45.71 -48.74 29.57
CA PRO A 569 -45.04 -49.72 30.44
C PRO A 569 -43.81 -50.46 29.87
N LYS A 570 -43.27 -51.27 30.78
CA LYS A 570 -42.06 -52.09 30.95
C LYS A 570 -41.84 -53.30 29.97
N PRO A 571 -40.75 -54.10 30.12
CA PRO A 571 -39.92 -54.69 29.05
C PRO A 571 -39.96 -56.25 28.92
N LYS A 572 -39.13 -56.78 27.98
CA LYS A 572 -38.81 -58.19 27.57
C LYS A 572 -39.57 -58.60 26.29
N GLU A 573 -39.01 -59.29 25.28
CA GLU A 573 -38.12 -60.47 25.30
C GLU A 573 -37.07 -60.50 24.15
N GLN A 574 -36.00 -61.26 24.42
CA GLN A 574 -34.87 -61.74 23.60
C GLN A 574 -35.31 -62.85 22.60
N PRO A 575 -34.50 -63.38 21.64
CA PRO A 575 -33.12 -63.92 21.82
C PRO A 575 -32.09 -63.50 20.73
N GLN A 576 -30.80 -63.32 21.10
CA GLN A 576 -29.66 -64.30 21.01
C GLN A 576 -29.40 -64.77 19.57
N THR A 577 -28.20 -64.63 19.04
CA THR A 577 -26.95 -65.31 19.46
C THR A 577 -25.72 -64.45 19.09
N ASP A 578 -24.49 -64.64 19.57
CA ASP A 578 -23.83 -65.26 20.72
C ASP A 578 -22.36 -64.78 20.64
N ASP A 579 -21.78 -64.47 21.80
CA ASP A 579 -20.38 -64.63 22.27
C ASP A 579 -19.19 -64.14 21.41
N ASP A 580 -18.07 -63.61 21.91
CA ASP A 580 -17.61 -63.02 23.18
C ASP A 580 -16.19 -62.49 22.88
N ASP A 581 -15.95 -61.19 23.12
CA ASP A 581 -14.96 -60.59 24.03
C ASP A 581 -13.64 -61.34 24.37
N ALA A 582 -12.51 -60.71 24.73
CA ALA A 582 -12.03 -59.34 24.78
C ALA A 582 -10.57 -59.33 25.30
N SER A 583 -9.81 -58.30 24.92
CA SER A 583 -8.76 -57.55 25.69
C SER A 583 -7.64 -57.13 24.72
N SER A 584 -7.31 -55.85 24.55
CA SER A 584 -7.01 -54.86 25.57
C SER A 584 -7.21 -53.40 25.09
N ARG A 585 -7.50 -52.55 26.07
CA ARG A 585 -7.85 -51.12 26.04
C ARG A 585 -6.67 -50.25 25.59
N THR A 586 -6.88 -49.06 25.03
CA THR A 586 -7.00 -47.83 25.85
C THR A 586 -7.66 -46.66 25.10
N ASN A 587 -8.48 -45.94 25.87
CA ASN A 587 -9.32 -44.80 25.52
C ASN A 587 -8.53 -43.51 25.20
N SER A 588 -9.08 -42.68 24.33
CA SER A 588 -9.06 -41.22 24.53
C SER A 588 -10.46 -40.64 24.25
N SER A 589 -10.94 -39.86 25.22
CA SER A 589 -12.29 -39.32 25.30
C SER A 589 -12.46 -38.04 24.49
N SER A 590 -13.50 -37.96 23.67
CA SER A 590 -14.01 -36.70 23.12
C SER A 590 -15.39 -36.40 23.73
N ARG A 591 -15.49 -35.31 24.49
CA ARG A 591 -16.77 -34.71 24.90
C ARG A 591 -16.64 -33.19 24.76
N PRO A 592 -17.60 -32.48 24.14
CA PRO A 592 -17.49 -31.03 23.92
C PRO A 592 -17.71 -30.26 25.23
N PRO A 593 -17.01 -29.13 25.47
CA PRO A 593 -17.15 -28.37 26.69
C PRO A 593 -18.44 -27.51 26.71
N LYS A 594 -18.99 -27.32 27.90
CA LYS A 594 -20.13 -26.42 28.16
C LYS A 594 -19.72 -24.95 27.96
N LYS A 595 -20.66 -24.12 27.50
CA LYS A 595 -20.52 -22.65 27.47
C LYS A 595 -20.04 -22.15 28.85
N ASP A 596 -19.02 -21.30 28.83
CA ASP A 596 -18.39 -20.59 29.96
C ASP A 596 -17.22 -21.30 30.71
N PHE A 597 -16.50 -22.22 30.07
CA PHE A 597 -15.34 -22.87 30.69
C PHE A 597 -14.02 -22.60 29.93
N VAL A 598 -13.04 -21.99 30.61
CA VAL A 598 -11.62 -21.97 30.19
C VAL A 598 -10.92 -23.15 30.84
N GLU A 599 -10.34 -24.04 30.03
CA GLU A 599 -9.53 -25.13 30.55
C GLU A 599 -8.15 -24.59 30.98
N VAL A 600 -7.93 -24.53 32.31
CA VAL A 600 -6.62 -24.16 32.88
C VAL A 600 -5.99 -25.40 33.49
N THR A 601 -4.84 -25.80 32.98
CA THR A 601 -4.15 -27.03 33.38
C THR A 601 -3.11 -26.78 34.48
N GLU A 602 -2.96 -27.68 35.45
CA GLU A 602 -1.85 -27.60 36.41
C GLU A 602 -0.55 -27.99 35.70
N LEU A 603 0.48 -27.16 35.84
CA LEU A 603 1.82 -27.45 35.32
C LEU A 603 2.51 -28.41 36.30
N THR A 604 2.49 -29.69 35.97
CA THR A 604 3.16 -30.79 36.68
C THR A 604 4.33 -31.30 35.85
N ASP A 605 5.20 -32.13 36.41
CA ASP A 605 6.36 -32.69 35.69
C ASP A 605 5.98 -33.37 34.36
N ILE A 606 4.78 -33.98 34.32
CA ILE A 606 4.23 -34.66 33.15
C ILE A 606 3.75 -33.65 32.09
N THR A 607 3.01 -32.63 32.50
CA THR A 607 2.43 -31.63 31.59
C THR A 607 3.43 -30.54 31.20
N TYR A 608 4.51 -30.37 31.95
CA TYR A 608 5.57 -29.40 31.68
C TYR A 608 6.23 -29.61 30.33
N THR A 609 6.56 -30.86 30.01
CA THR A 609 7.23 -31.16 28.75
C THR A 609 6.30 -30.92 27.55
N SER A 610 5.01 -31.26 27.66
CA SER A 610 4.05 -31.05 26.57
C SER A 610 3.61 -29.60 26.42
N ASN A 611 3.38 -28.89 27.53
CA ASN A 611 2.77 -27.56 27.55
C ASN A 611 3.80 -26.44 27.64
N LEU A 612 5.09 -26.74 27.71
CA LEU A 612 6.17 -25.74 27.63
C LEU A 612 7.27 -26.18 26.68
N VAL A 613 7.96 -27.29 26.96
CA VAL A 613 9.19 -27.66 26.23
C VAL A 613 8.95 -28.07 24.78
N LYS A 614 7.86 -28.81 24.51
CA LYS A 614 7.50 -29.33 23.17
C LYS A 614 6.36 -28.57 22.49
N LEU A 615 6.10 -27.32 22.91
CA LEU A 615 5.13 -26.47 22.25
C LEU A 615 5.48 -26.25 20.76
N ARG A 616 4.47 -26.32 19.89
CA ARG A 616 4.64 -26.05 18.46
C ARG A 616 5.07 -24.59 18.23
N PRO A 617 5.85 -24.28 17.17
CA PRO A 617 6.24 -22.92 16.85
C PRO A 617 5.02 -22.00 16.73
N GLY A 618 5.06 -20.84 17.39
CA GLY A 618 3.96 -19.87 17.41
C GLY A 618 2.96 -20.03 18.57
N HIS A 619 3.07 -21.10 19.37
CA HIS A 619 2.27 -21.25 20.58
C HIS A 619 2.96 -20.66 21.82
N ILE A 620 2.16 -20.08 22.72
CA ILE A 620 2.61 -19.48 23.98
C ILE A 620 1.78 -20.05 25.11
N ASN A 621 2.41 -20.45 26.22
CA ASN A 621 1.71 -20.88 27.42
C ASN A 621 1.72 -19.78 28.47
N VAL A 622 0.55 -19.33 28.89
CA VAL A 622 0.36 -18.30 29.92
C VAL A 622 0.10 -18.98 31.26
N VAL A 623 1.06 -18.84 32.16
CA VAL A 623 1.14 -19.54 33.45
C VAL A 623 0.88 -18.58 34.60
N LEU A 624 -0.15 -18.84 35.40
CA LEU A 624 -0.43 -18.12 36.66
C LEU A 624 0.29 -18.81 37.83
N VAL A 625 1.04 -18.05 38.62
CA VAL A 625 1.66 -18.54 39.87
C VAL A 625 0.73 -18.30 41.05
N LEU A 626 0.38 -19.36 41.78
CA LEU A 626 -0.55 -19.33 42.89
C LEU A 626 -0.14 -20.26 44.03
N THR A 627 -0.70 -20.05 45.22
CA THR A 627 -0.57 -20.93 46.39
C THR A 627 -1.85 -21.70 46.63
N SER A 628 -1.79 -22.79 47.40
CA SER A 628 -2.94 -23.65 47.70
C SER A 628 -4.06 -22.88 48.42
N ALA A 629 -3.70 -21.88 49.22
CA ALA A 629 -4.65 -20.98 49.90
C ALA A 629 -5.35 -19.99 48.94
N SER A 630 -4.68 -19.57 47.85
CA SER A 630 -5.17 -18.57 46.90
C SER A 630 -5.79 -19.15 45.62
N LYS A 631 -5.66 -20.47 45.42
CA LYS A 631 -6.05 -21.21 44.21
C LYS A 631 -7.45 -20.88 43.69
N ASN A 632 -8.47 -21.00 44.54
CA ASN A 632 -9.86 -20.84 44.10
C ASN A 632 -10.25 -19.39 43.75
N ALA A 633 -9.68 -18.40 44.45
CA ALA A 633 -9.99 -16.99 44.22
C ALA A 633 -9.26 -16.45 42.99
N LEU A 634 -7.96 -16.75 42.84
CA LEU A 634 -7.15 -16.27 41.72
C LEU A 634 -7.47 -17.00 40.40
N LEU A 635 -7.71 -18.31 40.40
CA LEU A 635 -8.07 -19.03 39.17
C LEU A 635 -9.39 -18.55 38.58
N ARG A 636 -10.40 -18.28 39.40
CA ARG A 636 -11.69 -17.76 38.92
C ARG A 636 -11.53 -16.39 38.27
N LYS A 637 -10.70 -15.51 38.85
CA LYS A 637 -10.44 -14.18 38.28
C LYS A 637 -9.57 -14.27 37.02
N PHE A 638 -8.52 -15.08 37.05
CA PHE A 638 -7.65 -15.31 35.89
C PHE A 638 -8.42 -15.87 34.69
N ALA A 639 -9.26 -16.88 34.91
CA ALA A 639 -10.11 -17.44 33.86
C ALA A 639 -11.05 -16.40 33.25
N LYS A 640 -11.58 -15.47 34.06
CA LYS A 640 -12.44 -14.37 33.58
C LYS A 640 -11.67 -13.36 32.73
N GLU A 641 -10.48 -12.93 33.16
CA GLU A 641 -9.65 -11.96 32.43
C GLU A 641 -9.11 -12.51 31.10
N VAL A 642 -8.88 -13.82 31.06
CA VAL A 642 -8.27 -14.50 29.92
C VAL A 642 -9.32 -15.10 28.97
N PHE A 643 -10.60 -15.16 29.38
CA PHE A 643 -11.70 -15.73 28.60
C PHE A 643 -11.83 -15.16 27.19
N SER A 644 -11.64 -13.85 27.01
CA SER A 644 -11.67 -13.21 25.69
C SER A 644 -10.57 -13.72 24.74
N PHE A 645 -9.49 -14.29 25.29
CA PHE A 645 -8.34 -14.81 24.56
C PHE A 645 -8.37 -16.34 24.41
N SER A 646 -9.32 -17.05 25.03
CA SER A 646 -9.36 -18.52 24.98
C SER A 646 -9.78 -19.10 23.62
N GLY A 647 -10.25 -18.25 22.68
CA GLY A 647 -10.61 -18.66 21.32
C GLY A 647 -9.42 -18.87 20.38
N THR A 648 -8.21 -18.45 20.77
CA THR A 648 -7.01 -18.59 19.93
C THR A 648 -6.35 -19.96 20.13
N GLN A 649 -6.15 -20.72 19.06
CA GLN A 649 -5.49 -22.04 19.12
C GLN A 649 -4.00 -21.98 19.51
N THR A 650 -3.41 -20.79 19.55
CA THR A 650 -1.99 -20.54 19.83
C THR A 650 -1.70 -20.28 21.31
N LEU A 651 -2.70 -19.94 22.12
CA LEU A 651 -2.52 -19.67 23.55
C LEU A 651 -2.98 -20.86 24.39
N HIS A 652 -2.11 -21.29 25.29
CA HIS A 652 -2.41 -22.29 26.32
C HIS A 652 -2.43 -21.63 27.68
N PHE A 653 -3.27 -22.13 28.58
CA PHE A 653 -3.41 -21.58 29.93
C PHE A 653 -3.11 -22.64 30.97
N SER A 654 -2.14 -22.33 31.83
CA SER A 654 -1.75 -23.21 32.93
C SER A 654 -1.62 -22.44 34.23
N PHE A 655 -1.57 -23.14 35.35
CA PHE A 655 -1.18 -22.57 36.63
C PHE A 655 -0.08 -23.40 37.28
N LEU A 656 0.79 -22.72 38.02
CA LEU A 656 1.87 -23.32 38.79
C LEU A 656 1.57 -23.14 40.27
N ASN A 657 1.62 -24.23 41.04
CA ASN A 657 1.48 -24.18 42.49
C ASN A 657 2.86 -23.88 43.12
N ALA A 658 3.01 -22.66 43.64
CA ALA A 658 4.23 -22.19 44.30
C ALA A 658 4.58 -23.00 45.55
N ASP A 659 3.58 -23.59 46.24
CA ASP A 659 3.83 -24.43 47.42
C ASP A 659 4.53 -25.75 47.05
N LYS A 660 4.29 -26.26 45.83
CA LYS A 660 4.88 -27.51 45.34
C LYS A 660 6.21 -27.30 44.60
N HIS A 661 6.38 -26.15 43.96
CA HIS A 661 7.52 -25.87 43.08
C HIS A 661 8.18 -24.54 43.47
N ARG A 662 8.49 -24.36 44.76
CA ARG A 662 8.99 -23.10 45.32
C ARG A 662 10.30 -22.62 44.67
N HIS A 663 11.15 -23.54 44.25
CA HIS A 663 12.46 -23.24 43.63
C HIS A 663 12.40 -22.92 42.14
N TRP A 664 11.28 -23.23 41.45
CA TRP A 664 11.20 -23.09 39.99
C TRP A 664 11.21 -21.63 39.53
N MET A 665 10.42 -20.76 40.20
CA MET A 665 10.31 -19.34 39.84
C MET A 665 11.62 -18.55 40.10
N PRO A 666 12.28 -18.69 41.26
CA PRO A 666 13.60 -18.10 41.47
C PRO A 666 14.65 -18.59 40.47
N SER A 667 14.66 -19.89 40.15
CA SER A 667 15.60 -20.46 39.16
C SER A 667 15.37 -19.92 37.75
N LEU A 668 14.10 -19.72 37.37
CA LEU A 668 13.73 -19.10 36.09
C LEU A 668 14.20 -17.63 36.03
N LEU A 669 13.99 -16.87 37.11
CA LEU A 669 14.41 -15.47 37.17
C LEU A 669 15.94 -15.35 37.18
N ARG A 670 16.65 -16.23 37.91
CA ARG A 670 18.12 -16.27 37.98
C ARG A 670 18.76 -16.60 36.63
N SER A 671 18.23 -17.62 35.95
CA SER A 671 18.69 -18.00 34.60
C SER A 671 18.41 -16.94 33.54
N ALA A 672 17.43 -16.06 33.78
CA ALA A 672 17.18 -14.90 32.93
C ALA A 672 18.07 -13.70 33.29
N SER A 673 18.40 -13.52 34.57
CA SER A 673 19.24 -12.40 35.05
C SER A 673 20.72 -12.56 34.74
N ASP A 674 21.23 -13.76 34.43
CA ASP A 674 22.62 -13.94 33.94
C ASP A 674 22.89 -13.27 32.58
N THR A 675 21.88 -12.63 31.96
CA THR A 675 22.02 -11.75 30.79
C THR A 675 22.01 -10.25 31.12
N ALA A 676 21.97 -9.88 32.41
CA ALA A 676 22.04 -8.50 32.91
C ALA A 676 22.99 -8.44 34.12
N GLU A 677 24.14 -7.76 33.98
CA GLU A 677 25.10 -7.56 35.07
C GLU A 677 24.43 -6.97 36.33
N SER A 678 24.85 -7.50 37.49
CA SER A 678 24.28 -7.28 38.83
C SER A 678 24.12 -5.82 39.25
N GLU A 679 22.96 -5.48 39.84
CA GLU A 679 22.95 -4.62 41.03
C GLU A 679 22.89 -5.52 42.27
N GLY A 680 23.83 -5.30 43.18
CA GLY A 680 24.02 -6.10 44.38
C GLY A 680 22.81 -6.06 45.31
N GLN A 681 22.30 -7.25 45.62
CA GLN A 681 21.47 -7.49 46.79
C GLN A 681 22.18 -8.59 47.58
N SER A 682 22.52 -8.30 48.83
CA SER A 682 23.11 -9.23 49.79
C SER A 682 22.30 -10.54 49.89
N ASP A 683 23.02 -11.67 49.89
CA ASP A 683 22.53 -13.06 49.90
C ASP A 683 21.73 -13.48 51.16
N GLU A 684 21.15 -12.54 51.93
CA GLU A 684 20.50 -12.85 53.21
C GLU A 684 18.98 -12.59 53.27
N ASP A 685 18.33 -12.10 52.20
CA ASP A 685 16.87 -11.83 52.18
C ASP A 685 16.08 -12.62 51.10
N GLU A 686 16.71 -13.52 50.34
CA GLU A 686 16.07 -14.17 49.16
C GLU A 686 15.05 -15.28 49.52
N GLU A 687 14.93 -15.66 50.79
CA GLU A 687 14.09 -16.79 51.21
C GLU A 687 12.59 -16.45 51.39
N SER A 688 12.17 -15.19 51.21
CA SER A 688 10.79 -14.77 51.55
C SER A 688 10.03 -13.93 50.51
N LEU A 689 10.38 -13.98 49.22
CA LEU A 689 9.54 -13.35 48.18
C LEU A 689 8.31 -14.22 47.85
N ASP A 690 7.10 -13.68 48.12
CA ASP A 690 5.84 -14.28 47.71
C ASP A 690 5.52 -13.97 46.23
N TYR A 691 5.67 -14.97 45.35
CA TYR A 691 5.36 -14.85 43.92
C TYR A 691 3.86 -15.02 43.60
N THR A 692 2.98 -15.14 44.60
CA THR A 692 1.54 -15.33 44.40
C THR A 692 0.91 -14.17 43.61
N GLY A 693 0.31 -14.50 42.46
CA GLY A 693 -0.39 -13.56 41.57
C GLY A 693 0.43 -13.06 40.37
N HIS A 694 1.66 -13.56 40.19
CA HIS A 694 2.44 -13.30 38.97
C HIS A 694 1.92 -14.14 37.80
N VAL A 695 1.96 -13.57 36.60
CA VAL A 695 1.60 -14.28 35.36
C VAL A 695 2.78 -14.25 34.40
N LEU A 696 3.08 -15.39 33.79
CA LEU A 696 4.20 -15.59 32.88
C LEU A 696 3.66 -16.00 31.51
N ALA A 697 4.07 -15.35 30.43
CA ALA A 697 3.83 -15.84 29.07
C ALA A 697 5.10 -16.51 28.55
N LEU A 698 5.10 -17.83 28.46
CA LEU A 698 6.26 -18.65 28.15
C LEU A 698 6.22 -19.13 26.69
N ASN A 699 7.28 -18.88 25.92
CA ASN A 699 7.43 -19.38 24.56
C ASN A 699 8.49 -20.49 24.51
N GLY A 700 8.04 -21.75 24.50
CA GLY A 700 8.91 -22.92 24.50
C GLY A 700 9.91 -22.99 23.34
N HIS A 701 9.46 -22.64 22.13
CA HIS A 701 10.25 -22.76 20.90
C HIS A 701 11.33 -21.68 20.80
N LYS A 702 10.97 -20.42 21.06
CA LYS A 702 11.92 -19.28 21.01
C LYS A 702 12.63 -19.03 22.35
N ARG A 703 12.35 -19.84 23.38
CA ARG A 703 12.97 -19.84 24.71
C ARG A 703 13.02 -18.46 25.38
N TYR A 704 11.90 -17.77 25.42
CA TYR A 704 11.76 -16.53 26.19
C TYR A 704 10.47 -16.52 27.00
N PHE A 705 10.39 -15.62 27.98
CA PHE A 705 9.14 -15.30 28.65
C PHE A 705 8.88 -13.80 28.79
N CYS A 706 7.60 -13.45 28.96
CA CYS A 706 7.18 -12.12 29.41
C CYS A 706 6.60 -12.24 30.82
N LEU A 707 6.89 -11.29 31.71
CA LEU A 707 6.46 -11.30 33.10
C LEU A 707 5.45 -10.20 33.39
N PHE A 708 4.31 -10.58 33.97
CA PHE A 708 3.34 -9.69 34.58
C PHE A 708 3.53 -9.68 36.10
N ARG A 709 3.63 -8.47 36.67
CA ARG A 709 3.69 -8.25 38.12
C ARG A 709 2.38 -7.62 38.61
N PRO A 710 1.75 -8.17 39.66
CA PRO A 710 0.51 -7.63 40.20
C PRO A 710 0.73 -6.24 40.79
N VAL A 711 -0.13 -5.26 40.47
CA VAL A 711 -0.08 -3.90 41.03
C VAL A 711 -1.09 -3.80 42.16
N PHE A 712 -0.62 -3.52 43.38
CA PHE A 712 -1.49 -3.45 44.56
C PHE A 712 -2.13 -2.05 44.66
N THR A 713 -3.46 -1.96 44.58
CA THR A 713 -4.22 -0.72 44.83
C THR A 713 -4.95 -0.80 46.17
N GLY A 714 -4.46 -0.07 47.17
CA GLY A 714 -5.11 0.09 48.48
C GLY A 714 -5.05 1.54 48.99
N ASP A 715 -6.24 2.15 49.10
CA ASP A 715 -6.70 3.34 49.84
C ASP A 715 -5.75 4.53 50.14
N SER A 716 -5.99 5.64 49.42
CA SER A 716 -6.43 6.90 50.06
C SER A 716 -7.19 7.76 49.04
N SER A 717 -8.50 7.90 49.24
CA SER A 717 -9.36 8.86 48.54
C SER A 717 -9.69 10.03 49.46
N ASN A 718 -9.39 11.26 49.00
CA ASN A 718 -10.18 12.45 49.28
C ASN A 718 -9.94 13.49 48.15
N ASP A 719 -10.95 13.58 47.29
CA ASP A 719 -11.49 14.73 46.55
C ASP A 719 -10.55 15.63 45.69
N SER A 720 -10.68 15.61 44.35
CA SER A 720 -11.70 16.26 43.47
C SER A 720 -11.29 17.72 43.15
N SER A 721 -11.39 18.29 41.95
CA SER A 721 -11.95 17.91 40.64
C SER A 721 -11.42 18.89 39.56
N SER A 722 -11.70 18.57 38.28
CA SER A 722 -11.74 19.43 37.08
C SER A 722 -10.48 19.65 36.21
N GLU A 723 -10.38 18.74 35.22
CA GLU A 723 -10.42 18.99 33.78
C GLU A 723 -9.35 19.80 33.00
N THR A 724 -8.83 19.07 32.01
CA THR A 724 -8.40 19.46 30.65
C THR A 724 -7.05 20.11 30.41
N SER A 725 -6.29 19.38 29.58
CA SER A 725 -5.44 19.83 28.47
C SER A 725 -3.95 19.52 28.57
N PHE A 726 -3.41 19.37 27.36
CA PHE A 726 -2.23 18.64 26.93
C PHE A 726 -0.89 19.25 27.35
N SER A 727 0.14 18.40 27.29
CA SER A 727 1.57 18.65 27.04
C SER A 727 2.56 18.87 28.21
N ASP A 728 3.63 18.09 28.08
CA ASP A 728 5.06 18.31 28.37
C ASP A 728 5.69 18.18 29.78
N ARG A 729 6.70 17.29 29.78
CA ARG A 729 8.02 17.25 30.44
C ARG A 729 8.22 17.66 31.92
N LYS A 730 8.88 16.70 32.59
CA LYS A 730 9.95 16.77 33.62
C LYS A 730 9.63 17.28 35.05
N ARG A 731 9.87 16.35 35.99
CA ARG A 731 10.51 16.47 37.32
C ARG A 731 10.68 17.88 37.91
N LYS A 732 10.17 18.07 39.15
CA LYS A 732 11.01 18.48 40.30
C LYS A 732 10.30 18.39 41.66
N SER A 733 11.15 18.26 42.67
CA SER A 733 10.90 18.15 44.11
C SER A 733 10.29 19.41 44.74
N ARG A 734 9.59 19.19 45.86
CA ARG A 734 9.13 20.20 46.80
C ARG A 734 10.28 20.80 47.61
N SER A 735 10.15 22.08 47.93
CA SER A 735 10.52 22.61 49.24
C SER A 735 9.30 23.31 49.87
N ARG A 736 9.22 23.21 51.19
CA ARG A 736 8.19 23.82 52.03
C ARG A 736 8.63 25.22 52.45
N SER A 737 7.65 26.09 52.59
CA SER A 737 7.72 27.35 53.34
C SER A 737 6.80 27.30 54.56
N ARG A 738 7.23 27.97 55.65
CA ARG A 738 6.43 28.70 56.65
C ARG A 738 7.44 29.47 57.52
N SER A 739 7.22 30.69 58.02
CA SER A 739 6.00 31.32 58.54
C SER A 739 6.21 32.82 58.81
N SER A 740 5.12 33.57 59.05
CA SER A 740 4.99 34.47 60.22
C SER A 740 3.53 34.86 60.52
N SER A 741 3.13 34.67 61.79
CA SER A 741 2.19 35.43 62.67
C SER A 741 0.77 35.83 62.19
N HIS A 742 -0.32 35.78 62.98
CA HIS A 742 -0.44 36.11 64.41
C HIS A 742 -1.79 35.66 65.03
N SER A 743 -1.82 35.70 66.38
CA SER A 743 -2.97 35.84 67.32
C SER A 743 -3.71 34.59 67.85
N ARG A 744 -3.79 34.58 69.19
CA ARG A 744 -4.54 33.73 70.14
C ARG A 744 -6.03 34.13 70.09
N SER A 745 -7.02 33.31 70.48
CA SER A 745 -7.20 32.76 71.82
C SER A 745 -8.47 31.90 71.96
N ARG A 746 -8.45 31.05 73.01
CA ARG A 746 -9.55 30.49 73.82
C ARG A 746 -10.22 29.19 73.36
N SER A 747 -10.74 28.51 74.38
CA SER A 747 -10.68 27.08 74.70
C SER A 747 -12.06 26.51 75.05
N HIS A 748 -12.08 25.21 75.37
CA HIS A 748 -13.16 24.33 75.86
C HIS A 748 -13.96 23.62 74.74
N SER A 749 -14.26 22.31 74.82
CA SER A 749 -14.14 21.30 75.88
C SER A 749 -14.53 19.90 75.33
N ARG A 750 -13.92 18.83 75.89
CA ARG A 750 -14.49 17.52 76.33
C ARG A 750 -15.45 16.76 75.37
N GLU A 751 -15.43 15.44 75.20
CA GLU A 751 -15.09 14.27 76.04
C GLU A 751 -15.17 13.03 75.10
N ASP A 752 -14.21 12.10 75.19
CA ASP A 752 -14.35 10.71 75.66
C ASP A 752 -14.89 9.65 74.68
N GLY A 753 -14.24 8.48 74.67
CA GLY A 753 -14.84 7.23 74.19
C GLY A 753 -13.89 6.25 73.50
N ALA A 754 -13.41 5.25 74.25
CA ALA A 754 -12.48 4.21 73.84
C ALA A 754 -13.10 3.07 72.98
N CYS A 755 -12.21 2.43 72.17
CA CYS A 755 -12.10 1.02 71.69
C CYS A 755 -13.30 0.02 71.80
N PRO A 756 -13.45 -0.96 70.86
CA PRO A 756 -12.44 -2.03 70.71
C PRO A 756 -12.22 -2.65 69.31
N LYS A 757 -11.07 -3.34 69.20
CA LYS A 757 -10.70 -4.28 68.13
C LYS A 757 -11.56 -5.56 68.18
N ARG A 758 -12.07 -6.03 67.02
CA ARG A 758 -11.94 -7.43 66.52
C ARG A 758 -12.69 -7.65 65.20
N GLY A 759 -12.06 -8.38 64.27
CA GLY A 759 -12.78 -9.03 63.16
C GLY A 759 -12.04 -9.10 61.80
N SER A 760 -10.78 -9.51 61.79
CA SER A 760 -9.96 -9.73 60.58
C SER A 760 -10.29 -11.07 59.91
N SER A 761 -11.02 -11.04 58.79
CA SER A 761 -11.07 -12.15 57.80
C SER A 761 -11.62 -11.74 56.43
N ARG A 762 -12.34 -10.61 56.34
CA ARG A 762 -12.93 -10.11 55.09
C ARG A 762 -11.98 -9.23 54.25
N ALA A 763 -10.88 -8.77 54.85
CA ALA A 763 -9.93 -7.86 54.19
C ALA A 763 -8.96 -8.56 53.23
N THR A 764 -8.57 -9.81 53.51
CA THR A 764 -7.56 -10.54 52.72
C THR A 764 -8.08 -11.04 51.37
N SER A 765 -9.38 -11.34 51.23
CA SER A 765 -9.95 -11.78 49.95
C SER A 765 -10.11 -10.63 48.95
N ILE A 766 -10.36 -9.42 49.43
CA ILE A 766 -10.49 -8.21 48.61
C ILE A 766 -9.11 -7.82 48.03
N GLU A 767 -8.05 -7.83 48.86
CA GLU A 767 -6.66 -7.65 48.39
C GLU A 767 -6.26 -8.65 47.30
N LEU A 768 -6.64 -9.93 47.46
CA LEU A 768 -6.29 -10.99 46.53
C LEU A 768 -6.95 -10.81 45.17
N HIS A 769 -8.18 -10.29 45.14
CA HIS A 769 -8.86 -9.99 43.88
C HIS A 769 -8.13 -8.88 43.13
N HIS A 770 -7.64 -7.82 43.77
CA HIS A 770 -6.98 -6.71 43.08
C HIS A 770 -5.63 -7.07 42.42
N LYS A 771 -4.98 -8.18 42.80
CA LYS A 771 -3.67 -8.60 42.22
C LYS A 771 -3.69 -8.79 40.69
N LEU A 772 -4.81 -9.23 40.10
CA LEU A 772 -4.91 -9.46 38.65
C LEU A 772 -5.61 -8.31 37.89
N ASP A 773 -5.80 -7.15 38.52
CA ASP A 773 -6.31 -5.98 37.81
C ASP A 773 -5.33 -5.55 36.73
N ARG A 774 -5.85 -5.21 35.54
CA ARG A 774 -5.09 -4.87 34.31
C ARG A 774 -4.40 -6.05 33.60
N LEU A 775 -4.67 -7.29 34.01
CA LEU A 775 -4.17 -8.46 33.27
C LEU A 775 -4.68 -8.48 31.82
N GLY A 776 -5.95 -8.13 31.57
CA GLY A 776 -6.50 -8.03 30.21
C GLY A 776 -5.70 -7.08 29.29
N LEU A 777 -5.38 -5.87 29.76
CA LEU A 777 -4.55 -4.90 29.03
C LEU A 777 -3.12 -5.42 28.77
N TRP A 778 -2.55 -6.16 29.73
CA TRP A 778 -1.24 -6.79 29.54
C TRP A 778 -1.30 -7.90 28.48
N MET A 779 -2.39 -8.68 28.44
CA MET A 779 -2.64 -9.69 27.41
C MET A 779 -2.80 -9.08 26.01
N GLU A 780 -3.45 -7.93 25.87
CA GLU A 780 -3.53 -7.21 24.58
C GLU A 780 -2.13 -6.82 24.08
N ARG A 781 -1.29 -6.26 24.95
CA ARG A 781 0.10 -5.89 24.62
C ARG A 781 0.99 -7.10 24.32
N LEU A 782 0.71 -8.25 24.93
CA LEU A 782 1.37 -9.51 24.60
C LEU A 782 1.05 -9.91 23.15
N MET A 783 -0.21 -9.76 22.72
CA MET A 783 -0.65 -10.07 21.36
C MET A 783 -0.14 -9.07 20.31
N GLU A 784 -0.01 -7.80 20.67
CA GLU A 784 0.65 -6.77 19.84
C GLU A 784 2.17 -6.98 19.73
N GLY A 785 2.76 -7.79 20.61
CA GLY A 785 4.18 -8.08 20.63
C GLY A 785 5.06 -6.99 21.24
N THR A 786 4.48 -6.03 21.99
CA THR A 786 5.16 -4.85 22.55
C THR A 786 5.78 -5.06 23.94
N LEU A 787 5.61 -6.25 24.54
CA LEU A 787 6.15 -6.57 25.87
C LEU A 787 7.63 -6.95 25.85
N PRO A 788 8.39 -6.63 26.92
CA PRO A 788 9.77 -7.04 27.08
C PRO A 788 9.87 -8.58 27.18
N ARG A 789 10.82 -9.16 26.44
CA ARG A 789 11.04 -10.60 26.36
C ARG A 789 12.35 -10.95 27.07
N PHE A 790 12.25 -11.75 28.12
CA PHE A 790 13.39 -12.26 28.87
C PHE A 790 13.80 -13.60 28.27
N GLN A 791 15.00 -13.66 27.69
CA GLN A 791 15.52 -14.89 27.08
C GLN A 791 15.99 -15.85 28.17
N VAL A 792 15.76 -17.14 27.95
CA VAL A 792 16.10 -18.21 28.88
C VAL A 792 16.99 -19.23 28.16
N PRO A 793 18.23 -19.48 28.61
CA PRO A 793 19.13 -20.41 27.95
C PRO A 793 18.59 -21.85 27.97
N ALA A 794 18.04 -22.27 29.12
CA ALA A 794 17.38 -23.55 29.32
C ALA A 794 16.24 -23.44 30.35
N TRP A 795 15.12 -24.11 30.10
CA TRP A 795 13.99 -24.12 31.02
C TRP A 795 14.34 -24.91 32.30
N PRO A 796 14.10 -24.36 33.52
CA PRO A 796 14.42 -25.05 34.76
C PRO A 796 13.56 -26.30 34.93
N PHE A 797 14.09 -27.35 35.57
CA PHE A 797 13.29 -28.54 35.89
C PHE A 797 12.35 -28.25 37.07
N LEU A 798 11.19 -28.92 37.09
CA LEU A 798 10.22 -28.81 38.19
C LEU A 798 10.55 -29.74 39.38
N HIS A 799 11.50 -30.67 39.22
CA HIS A 799 11.92 -31.62 40.27
C HIS A 799 12.84 -30.99 41.32
N GLU A 800 12.58 -31.30 42.59
CA GLU A 800 13.55 -31.19 43.66
C GLU A 800 14.53 -32.37 43.57
N THR A 801 15.80 -32.12 43.25
CA THR A 801 16.85 -33.12 43.45
C THR A 801 17.31 -33.04 44.90
N THR A 802 16.66 -33.81 45.77
CA THR A 802 17.23 -34.09 47.10
C THR A 802 18.37 -35.10 46.95
N ASN A 803 19.60 -34.56 47.00
CA ASN A 803 20.84 -35.13 47.52
C ASN A 803 21.38 -36.51 47.07
N THR A 804 22.56 -36.42 46.41
CA THR A 804 23.85 -37.10 46.70
C THR A 804 24.03 -38.61 46.58
N SER A 805 25.11 -38.94 45.85
CA SER A 805 26.06 -40.05 46.00
C SER A 805 25.62 -41.45 45.58
N PHE A 806 26.27 -42.00 44.54
CA PHE A 806 27.01 -43.28 44.60
C PHE A 806 27.72 -43.58 43.26
N TRP A 807 29.06 -43.47 43.31
CA TRP A 807 30.16 -44.13 42.57
C TRP A 807 30.47 -43.90 41.08
N GLU A 808 31.73 -43.45 40.92
CA GLU A 808 32.72 -43.79 39.91
C GLU A 808 32.71 -45.28 39.48
N SER A 809 32.79 -45.52 38.18
CA SER A 809 33.61 -46.54 37.47
C SER A 809 33.43 -46.37 35.97
#